data_AF-A0AAF5D3V6-F1
#
_entry.id   AF-A0AAF5D3V6-F1
#
_cell.length_a   1.000
_cell.length_b   1.000
_cell.length_c   1.000
_cell.angle_alpha   90.00
_cell.angle_beta   90.00
_cell.angle_gamma   90.00
#
_symmetry.space_group_name_H-M   'P 1'
#
loop_
_entity.id
_entity.type
_entity.pdbx_description
1 polymer ?
#
loop_
_entity_poly.entity_id
_entity_poly.type
_entity_poly.pdbx_seq_one_letter_code
_entity_poly.pdbx_strand_id
1 'polypeptide(L)'
;MLICCYTLTSEKDITTYKNSTSKFLQNILRFENKNRIKYSTTNGINMKALRKSLNILEKNTCLRFRYVKKIRKHQFGLHFLGYMAVKYPDNTPAEDQQLQEIFISNRSSKNTGYLLQQILLSMGYIPQHQRPDRDNYIKFIEMDSEYTILLEDKYKNTYKWDEVELFNTSYDYGSLTQYSIDYFNEVSSSIMSAKWPIYNNMMGQKYGLSFNDVKLINLAICSNNCKNKRQIKCENSGYQDPLDCSKCRCPKGFGGENCSKVFKISKKCKNNLLKATKNLKTLSNRGFAKCNYLITSKKNSKIVIYINSVKTNSRKFCFEDSGFEIKYRNDMGATGLCLCGSHSNMSLISEDNQVLIRYKGNTRSYFKIKYLIKCQNINIEKLNLFSSRAKRGIFKNSKYFLEKFPIKYNITTSINQFNLEKALKIIEKDTCINFKKVKIIPKNSQGFMYQINSANFTFCGPQYPDKPQVIFLSNKCNNNVGCHLRQTVLSIGLLYQFNRPDRDNFININVSNAYWWVYGGEILESIFSKDEINLYDTSYDFGSITQLNGYEYSNNSKLVIKPKIPQYKNMMGQDYKLSFNDAKLLNLKLCKKICLNNFKKCKNNGYQDPHNCYKCRCPNGYTGKYCQNIKKSNTKCGKQKLSAQKYIQTLKISGSNICNYFIKSKIGTKIKITLISLNTKEIIPCFENMGLEIKYRLDKGTTGLCLCGKYKNIQLNSDDNTVLIQYNGENKNHHFILKYQQL
;
A
#
# COMPACT_ATOMS: atom_id res chain seq x y z
N MET A 1 -14.89 -8.91 -5.85
CA MET A 1 -14.11 -8.46 -4.69
C MET A 1 -12.68 -8.21 -5.15
N LEU A 2 -12.44 -7.09 -5.83
CA LEU A 2 -11.19 -6.89 -6.57
C LEU A 2 -10.17 -6.14 -5.72
N ILE A 3 -9.48 -6.90 -4.88
CA ILE A 3 -8.51 -6.38 -3.93
C ILE A 3 -7.10 -6.38 -4.52
N CYS A 4 -6.67 -5.24 -5.10
CA CYS A 4 -5.26 -5.02 -5.43
C CYS A 4 -4.45 -4.70 -4.17
N CYS A 5 -4.25 -5.72 -3.32
CA CYS A 5 -3.52 -5.57 -2.06
C CYS A 5 -2.01 -5.35 -2.26
N TYR A 6 -1.50 -4.35 -1.55
CA TYR A 6 -0.11 -3.93 -1.45
C TYR A 6 0.94 -5.07 -1.30
N THR A 7 1.91 -5.11 -2.22
CA THR A 7 3.34 -5.29 -1.85
C THR A 7 4.29 -4.44 -2.71
N LEU A 8 4.92 -3.43 -2.08
CA LEU A 8 6.35 -3.09 -2.17
C LEU A 8 6.60 -1.76 -1.47
N THR A 9 6.99 -1.83 -0.19
CA THR A 9 7.55 -0.71 0.56
C THR A 9 8.77 -0.12 -0.17
N SER A 10 8.73 1.16 -0.52
CA SER A 10 9.94 1.95 -0.77
C SER A 10 10.03 3.07 0.24
N GLU A 11 11.13 3.08 0.99
CA GLU A 11 11.48 4.12 1.96
C GLU A 11 11.37 5.51 1.31
N LYS A 12 10.57 6.41 1.91
CA LYS A 12 10.57 7.84 1.61
C LYS A 12 10.34 8.65 2.88
N ASP A 13 11.43 9.16 3.41
CA ASP A 13 11.60 10.47 4.06
C ASP A 13 10.38 11.04 4.81
N ILE A 14 10.27 10.64 6.08
CA ILE A 14 9.48 11.39 7.07
C ILE A 14 10.31 12.59 7.52
N THR A 15 10.15 13.73 6.84
CA THR A 15 10.57 15.04 7.33
C THR A 15 9.45 16.07 7.09
N THR A 16 9.35 17.02 8.03
CA THR A 16 8.42 18.16 8.03
C THR A 16 6.91 17.85 8.00
N TYR A 17 6.35 17.53 9.18
CA TYR A 17 5.11 18.17 9.66
C TYR A 17 5.22 18.40 11.18
N LYS A 18 5.55 19.64 11.57
CA LYS A 18 5.32 20.16 12.93
C LYS A 18 3.99 20.92 12.92
N ASN A 19 3.35 21.01 14.08
CA ASN A 19 2.15 21.81 14.39
C ASN A 19 0.78 21.16 14.06
N SER A 20 0.57 19.95 14.58
CA SER A 20 -0.73 19.50 15.11
C SER A 20 -0.47 18.42 16.16
N THR A 21 -0.82 18.66 17.43
CA THR A 21 -0.56 17.70 18.50
C THR A 21 -1.62 16.61 18.47
N SER A 22 -1.28 15.43 17.94
CA SER A 22 -2.22 14.31 17.76
C SER A 22 -2.92 13.91 19.07
N LYS A 23 -4.14 13.35 18.96
CA LYS A 23 -4.93 12.88 20.12
C LYS A 23 -4.14 11.86 20.97
N PHE A 24 -3.30 11.04 20.33
CA PHE A 24 -2.33 10.15 20.98
C PHE A 24 -1.32 10.91 21.85
N LEU A 25 -0.69 11.96 21.32
CA LEU A 25 0.24 12.78 22.10
C LEU A 25 -0.45 13.42 23.30
N GLN A 26 -1.65 13.98 23.14
CA GLN A 26 -2.41 14.55 24.26
C GLN A 26 -2.66 13.52 25.38
N ASN A 27 -3.08 12.31 25.00
CA ASN A 27 -3.35 11.21 25.95
C ASN A 27 -2.12 10.73 26.72
N ILE A 28 -0.92 10.84 26.12
CA ILE A 28 0.36 10.48 26.75
C ILE A 28 0.93 11.65 27.57
N LEU A 29 0.81 12.89 27.07
CA LEU A 29 1.35 14.10 27.72
C LEU A 29 0.67 14.45 29.04
N ARG A 30 -0.54 13.96 29.34
CA ARG A 30 -1.16 14.12 30.68
C ARG A 30 -0.34 13.48 31.82
N PHE A 31 0.59 12.57 31.50
CA PHE A 31 1.55 11.99 32.45
C PHE A 31 2.84 12.83 32.63
N GLU A 32 3.04 13.86 31.80
CA GLU A 32 4.21 14.74 31.86
C GLU A 32 4.22 15.58 33.15
N ASN A 33 5.43 15.82 33.68
CA ASN A 33 5.68 16.66 34.84
C ASN A 33 4.91 16.26 36.13
N LYS A 34 4.39 15.02 36.21
CA LYS A 34 3.73 14.49 37.41
C LYS A 34 4.75 13.89 38.38
N ASN A 35 5.13 14.65 39.41
CA ASN A 35 6.13 14.23 40.43
C ASN A 35 5.95 12.80 40.95
N ARG A 36 4.73 12.41 41.34
CA ARG A 36 4.36 11.01 41.64
C ARG A 36 2.91 10.76 41.26
N ILE A 37 2.69 9.89 40.28
CA ILE A 37 1.37 9.47 39.82
C ILE A 37 0.71 8.64 40.93
N LYS A 38 -0.44 9.10 41.43
CA LYS A 38 -1.22 8.37 42.42
C LYS A 38 -1.79 7.10 41.79
N TYR A 39 -1.75 5.98 42.49
CA TYR A 39 -2.52 4.79 42.12
C TYR A 39 -3.27 4.20 43.31
N SER A 40 -4.42 3.59 43.01
CA SER A 40 -5.26 2.89 43.97
C SER A 40 -5.85 1.64 43.32
N THR A 41 -6.36 0.70 44.13
CA THR A 41 -6.81 -0.61 43.65
C THR A 41 -8.09 -1.04 44.37
N THR A 42 -8.96 -1.75 43.69
CA THR A 42 -10.05 -2.53 44.30
C THR A 42 -9.61 -3.96 44.65
N ASN A 43 -10.48 -4.73 45.29
CA ASN A 43 -10.25 -6.14 45.58
C ASN A 43 -10.06 -6.96 44.28
N GLY A 44 -9.25 -8.03 44.34
CA GLY A 44 -8.94 -8.90 43.20
C GLY A 44 -7.67 -8.57 42.41
N ILE A 45 -7.10 -7.37 42.60
CA ILE A 45 -5.81 -6.98 42.02
C ILE A 45 -4.65 -7.58 42.82
N ASN A 46 -3.76 -8.37 42.17
CA ASN A 46 -2.56 -8.87 42.82
C ASN A 46 -1.52 -7.75 43.05
N MET A 47 -1.50 -7.19 44.26
CA MET A 47 -0.62 -6.07 44.62
C MET A 47 0.88 -6.37 44.47
N LYS A 48 1.32 -7.63 44.65
CA LYS A 48 2.73 -8.02 44.45
C LYS A 48 3.12 -7.93 42.97
N ALA A 49 2.26 -8.40 42.07
CA ALA A 49 2.47 -8.30 40.63
C ALA A 49 2.37 -6.84 40.14
N LEU A 50 1.39 -6.06 40.62
CA LEU A 50 1.23 -4.65 40.26
C LEU A 50 2.42 -3.79 40.69
N ARG A 51 2.87 -3.90 41.95
CA ARG A 51 4.07 -3.19 42.42
C ARG A 51 5.32 -3.56 41.61
N LYS A 52 5.44 -4.83 41.18
CA LYS A 52 6.52 -5.27 40.29
C LYS A 52 6.42 -4.64 38.90
N SER A 53 5.22 -4.54 38.32
CA SER A 53 5.00 -3.86 37.03
C SER A 53 5.31 -2.36 37.09
N LEU A 54 4.84 -1.67 38.13
CA LEU A 54 5.13 -0.23 38.31
C LEU A 54 6.64 0.02 38.51
N ASN A 55 7.32 -0.78 39.34
CA ASN A 55 8.78 -0.70 39.55
C ASN A 55 9.57 -0.95 38.24
N ILE A 56 9.07 -1.80 37.34
CA ILE A 56 9.66 -1.94 36.00
C ILE A 56 9.55 -0.64 35.20
N LEU A 57 8.42 0.07 35.24
CA LEU A 57 8.32 1.39 34.59
C LEU A 57 9.24 2.43 35.26
N GLU A 58 9.30 2.49 36.59
CA GLU A 58 10.18 3.42 37.33
C GLU A 58 11.67 3.22 37.01
N LYS A 59 12.11 1.97 36.84
CA LYS A 59 13.50 1.62 36.45
C LYS A 59 13.84 1.91 34.99
N ASN A 60 12.85 2.09 34.13
CA ASN A 60 13.04 2.26 32.70
C ASN A 60 12.70 3.67 32.20
N THR A 61 12.02 4.48 33.00
CA THR A 61 11.43 5.77 32.62
C THR A 61 11.51 6.79 33.75
N CYS A 62 11.24 8.06 33.46
CA CYS A 62 11.14 9.12 34.46
C CYS A 62 9.91 8.99 35.40
N LEU A 63 8.93 8.14 35.06
CA LEU A 63 7.67 8.02 35.78
C LEU A 63 7.90 7.52 37.21
N ARG A 64 7.16 8.06 38.17
CA ARG A 64 7.18 7.64 39.58
C ARG A 64 5.76 7.45 40.09
N PHE A 65 5.53 6.44 40.91
CA PHE A 65 4.21 6.07 41.40
C PHE A 65 4.12 6.22 42.93
N ARG A 66 2.89 6.39 43.43
CA ARG A 66 2.57 6.41 44.87
C ARG A 66 1.21 5.77 45.13
N TYR A 67 1.17 4.76 46.00
CA TYR A 67 -0.08 4.16 46.42
C TYR A 67 -0.90 5.13 47.30
N VAL A 68 -2.22 5.14 47.13
CA VAL A 68 -3.19 5.82 47.99
C VAL A 68 -4.42 4.92 48.18
N LYS A 69 -5.09 5.01 49.34
CA LYS A 69 -6.29 4.20 49.61
C LYS A 69 -7.46 4.50 48.64
N LYS A 70 -7.62 5.77 48.25
CA LYS A 70 -8.66 6.25 47.31
C LYS A 70 -8.13 7.45 46.53
N ILE A 71 -8.51 7.58 45.26
CA ILE A 71 -8.30 8.79 44.44
C ILE A 71 -9.65 9.50 44.34
N ARG A 72 -9.67 10.85 44.44
CA ARG A 72 -10.91 11.64 44.24
C ARG A 72 -11.18 11.74 42.73
N LYS A 73 -12.44 11.76 42.30
CA LYS A 73 -12.84 11.76 40.87
C LYS A 73 -12.10 12.81 40.03
N HIS A 74 -11.86 13.99 40.61
CA HIS A 74 -11.15 15.11 39.95
C HIS A 74 -9.63 15.13 40.12
N GLN A 75 -9.00 14.04 40.56
CA GLN A 75 -7.55 13.96 40.74
C GLN A 75 -6.90 13.01 39.75
N PHE A 76 -5.82 13.47 39.12
CA PHE A 76 -5.04 12.63 38.22
C PHE A 76 -4.42 11.42 38.92
N GLY A 77 -4.63 10.23 38.34
CA GLY A 77 -4.05 8.99 38.80
C GLY A 77 -4.62 7.75 38.11
N LEU A 78 -4.13 6.59 38.52
CA LEU A 78 -4.51 5.28 37.99
C LEU A 78 -5.37 4.50 39.00
N HIS A 79 -6.60 4.16 38.64
CA HIS A 79 -7.49 3.35 39.48
C HIS A 79 -7.63 1.94 38.88
N PHE A 80 -7.02 0.94 39.52
CA PHE A 80 -7.06 -0.44 39.03
C PHE A 80 -8.31 -1.17 39.55
N LEU A 81 -9.16 -1.58 38.61
CA LEU A 81 -10.44 -2.23 38.84
C LEU A 81 -10.32 -3.73 38.61
N GLY A 82 -10.41 -4.51 39.70
CA GLY A 82 -10.45 -5.97 39.66
C GLY A 82 -11.87 -6.45 39.33
N TYR A 83 -12.01 -7.34 38.36
CA TYR A 83 -13.32 -7.90 37.99
C TYR A 83 -13.30 -9.41 37.74
N MET A 84 -14.45 -10.04 37.94
CA MET A 84 -14.72 -11.46 37.69
C MET A 84 -15.47 -11.65 36.36
N ALA A 85 -14.77 -11.47 35.24
CA ALA A 85 -15.32 -11.79 33.91
C ALA A 85 -14.19 -12.19 32.94
N VAL A 86 -14.59 -12.85 31.85
CA VAL A 86 -13.69 -13.25 30.74
C VAL A 86 -13.50 -12.12 29.72
N LYS A 87 -14.38 -11.09 29.74
CA LYS A 87 -14.35 -9.96 28.79
C LYS A 87 -12.99 -9.26 28.78
N TYR A 88 -12.34 -9.20 27.62
CA TYR A 88 -11.09 -8.46 27.44
C TYR A 88 -11.29 -6.97 27.77
N PRO A 89 -10.46 -6.38 28.66
CA PRO A 89 -10.67 -5.01 29.10
C PRO A 89 -10.29 -4.01 28.00
N ASP A 90 -11.06 -2.93 27.89
CA ASP A 90 -10.75 -1.82 26.99
C ASP A 90 -10.07 -0.67 27.72
N ASN A 91 -8.80 -0.88 28.06
CA ASN A 91 -8.03 0.11 28.80
C ASN A 91 -7.49 1.20 27.86
N THR A 92 -8.39 1.93 27.21
CA THR A 92 -8.07 3.14 26.45
C THR A 92 -7.95 4.37 27.37
N PRO A 93 -7.30 5.45 26.92
CA PRO A 93 -7.30 6.72 27.64
C PRO A 93 -8.71 7.24 27.92
N ALA A 94 -9.01 7.54 29.18
CA ALA A 94 -10.24 8.22 29.59
C ALA A 94 -10.33 9.63 28.96
N GLU A 95 -11.51 9.97 28.43
CA GLU A 95 -11.75 11.23 27.72
C GLU A 95 -11.57 12.47 28.61
N ASP A 96 -11.95 12.36 29.88
CA ASP A 96 -11.88 13.48 30.85
C ASP A 96 -10.46 13.80 31.34
N GLN A 97 -9.47 12.99 30.95
CA GLN A 97 -8.05 13.05 31.34
C GLN A 97 -7.75 13.12 32.86
N GLN A 98 -8.76 12.98 33.72
CA GLN A 98 -8.61 13.08 35.17
C GLN A 98 -8.29 11.70 35.74
N LEU A 99 -9.28 10.83 35.94
CA LEU A 99 -9.04 9.51 36.53
C LEU A 99 -8.94 8.44 35.44
N GLN A 100 -7.76 7.83 35.28
CA GLN A 100 -7.64 6.68 34.40
C GLN A 100 -8.02 5.40 35.14
N GLU A 101 -9.19 4.85 34.82
CA GLU A 101 -9.58 3.52 35.25
C GLU A 101 -8.85 2.45 34.41
N ILE A 102 -8.41 1.37 35.05
CA ILE A 102 -7.69 0.26 34.42
C ILE A 102 -8.32 -1.05 34.89
N PHE A 103 -9.15 -1.64 34.05
CA PHE A 103 -9.84 -2.89 34.28
C PHE A 103 -8.87 -4.07 34.09
N ILE A 104 -8.69 -4.90 35.12
CA ILE A 104 -7.84 -6.10 35.11
C ILE A 104 -8.64 -7.30 35.64
N SER A 105 -8.71 -8.39 34.87
CA SER A 105 -9.37 -9.60 35.38
C SER A 105 -8.57 -10.23 36.52
N ASN A 106 -9.26 -10.77 37.53
CA ASN A 106 -8.63 -11.35 38.72
C ASN A 106 -7.68 -12.52 38.38
N ARG A 107 -7.94 -13.25 37.28
CA ARG A 107 -7.08 -14.32 36.75
C ARG A 107 -5.77 -13.77 36.18
N SER A 108 -5.85 -12.69 35.40
CA SER A 108 -4.70 -12.09 34.71
C SER A 108 -3.89 -11.14 35.60
N SER A 109 -4.44 -10.67 36.73
CA SER A 109 -3.76 -9.75 37.67
C SER A 109 -2.45 -10.33 38.24
N LYS A 110 -2.28 -11.66 38.23
CA LYS A 110 -1.02 -12.33 38.65
C LYS A 110 0.13 -12.17 37.62
N ASN A 111 -0.14 -11.76 36.37
CA ASN A 111 0.85 -11.68 35.30
C ASN A 111 1.41 -10.25 35.15
N THR A 112 2.68 -10.07 35.54
CA THR A 112 3.40 -8.78 35.47
C THR A 112 3.45 -8.17 34.06
N GLY A 113 3.61 -8.98 33.01
CA GLY A 113 3.65 -8.50 31.62
C GLY A 113 2.28 -8.11 31.08
N TYR A 114 1.23 -8.83 31.48
CA TYR A 114 -0.15 -8.42 31.19
C TYR A 114 -0.48 -7.09 31.86
N LEU A 115 -0.18 -6.95 33.16
CA LEU A 115 -0.36 -5.68 33.89
C LEU A 115 0.41 -4.53 33.23
N LEU A 116 1.67 -4.74 32.85
CA LEU A 116 2.45 -3.74 32.10
C LEU A 116 1.77 -3.35 30.79
N GLN A 117 1.29 -4.33 30.00
CA GLN A 117 0.56 -4.06 28.76
C GLN A 117 -0.67 -3.17 29.01
N GLN A 118 -1.50 -3.51 30.00
CA GLN A 118 -2.72 -2.76 30.29
C GLN A 118 -2.42 -1.34 30.80
N ILE A 119 -1.32 -1.16 31.56
CA ILE A 119 -0.84 0.18 31.92
C ILE A 119 -0.43 0.96 30.67
N LEU A 120 0.37 0.38 29.76
CA LEU A 120 0.76 1.06 28.50
C LEU A 120 -0.45 1.51 27.67
N LEU A 121 -1.42 0.61 27.45
CA LEU A 121 -2.63 0.92 26.69
C LEU A 121 -3.41 2.08 27.37
N SER A 122 -3.57 2.03 28.69
CA SER A 122 -4.26 3.08 29.45
C SER A 122 -3.52 4.42 29.43
N MET A 123 -2.21 4.41 29.19
CA MET A 123 -1.42 5.63 29.00
C MET A 123 -1.57 6.24 27.60
N GLY A 124 -2.12 5.49 26.64
CA GLY A 124 -2.28 5.92 25.25
C GLY A 124 -1.52 5.09 24.22
N TYR A 125 -0.88 3.98 24.59
CA TYR A 125 -0.27 3.10 23.60
C TYR A 125 -1.33 2.46 22.73
N ILE A 126 -1.06 2.42 21.43
CA ILE A 126 -1.83 1.60 20.50
C ILE A 126 -1.28 0.17 20.47
N PRO A 127 -2.13 -0.85 20.27
CA PRO A 127 -1.66 -2.18 19.91
C PRO A 127 -0.90 -2.15 18.58
N GLN A 128 0.23 -2.89 18.48
CA GLN A 128 1.04 -2.92 17.25
C GLN A 128 0.22 -3.33 16.02
N HIS A 129 -0.74 -4.26 16.20
CA HIS A 129 -1.66 -4.73 15.16
C HIS A 129 -2.73 -3.70 14.71
N GLN A 130 -2.69 -2.48 15.24
CA GLN A 130 -3.54 -1.36 14.80
C GLN A 130 -2.73 -0.16 14.29
N ARG A 131 -1.38 -0.27 14.19
CA ARG A 131 -0.54 0.79 13.60
C ARG A 131 -0.94 1.09 12.15
N PRO A 132 -0.78 2.34 11.69
CA PRO A 132 -1.02 2.71 10.28
C PRO A 132 -0.10 1.99 9.29
N ASP A 133 1.04 1.44 9.73
CA ASP A 133 1.98 0.67 8.91
C ASP A 133 1.84 -0.86 9.02
N ARG A 134 0.91 -1.36 9.86
CA ARG A 134 0.82 -2.78 10.25
C ARG A 134 0.76 -3.73 9.04
N ASP A 135 0.11 -3.32 7.95
CA ASP A 135 -0.20 -4.20 6.83
C ASP A 135 1.02 -4.41 5.93
N ASN A 136 2.16 -3.78 6.24
CA ASN A 136 3.47 -4.16 5.70
C ASN A 136 4.08 -5.37 6.44
N TYR A 137 3.58 -5.71 7.63
CA TYR A 137 4.18 -6.65 8.58
C TYR A 137 3.27 -7.85 8.89
N ILE A 138 1.97 -7.63 9.11
CA ILE A 138 0.98 -8.67 9.36
C ILE A 138 -0.02 -8.80 8.21
N LYS A 139 -0.80 -9.89 8.27
CA LYS A 139 -2.02 -10.12 7.51
C LYS A 139 -3.07 -10.70 8.45
N PHE A 140 -4.33 -10.37 8.23
CA PHE A 140 -5.44 -11.08 8.86
C PHE A 140 -5.76 -12.33 8.03
N ILE A 141 -6.28 -13.36 8.69
CA ILE A 141 -6.79 -14.58 8.06
C ILE A 141 -8.29 -14.41 7.93
N GLU A 142 -8.84 -14.70 6.75
CA GLU A 142 -10.26 -14.60 6.46
C GLU A 142 -11.02 -15.58 7.37
N MET A 143 -11.99 -15.07 8.13
CA MET A 143 -12.78 -15.83 9.09
C MET A 143 -14.07 -16.30 8.44
N ASP A 144 -14.72 -17.30 9.03
CA ASP A 144 -16.09 -17.62 8.65
C ASP A 144 -17.01 -16.41 8.93
N SER A 145 -18.01 -16.26 8.06
CA SER A 145 -18.98 -15.17 8.04
C SER A 145 -19.70 -14.98 9.38
N GLU A 146 -19.99 -16.07 10.09
CA GLU A 146 -20.71 -16.06 11.37
C GLU A 146 -19.94 -15.37 12.51
N TYR A 147 -18.61 -15.50 12.55
CA TYR A 147 -17.77 -14.87 13.58
C TYR A 147 -17.29 -13.46 13.22
N THR A 148 -17.59 -12.99 12.01
CA THR A 148 -17.03 -11.75 11.49
C THR A 148 -17.56 -10.51 12.24
N ILE A 149 -18.83 -10.51 12.66
CA ILE A 149 -19.51 -9.32 13.22
C ILE A 149 -18.95 -8.88 14.59
N LEU A 150 -18.44 -9.79 15.43
CA LEU A 150 -18.05 -9.48 16.81
C LEU A 150 -16.60 -8.95 16.97
N LEU A 151 -15.79 -8.97 15.91
CA LEU A 151 -14.34 -8.68 15.99
C LEU A 151 -13.87 -7.54 15.08
N GLU A 152 -14.68 -7.05 14.15
CA GLU A 152 -14.22 -6.08 13.14
C GLU A 152 -13.90 -4.70 13.72
N ASP A 153 -14.84 -4.06 14.41
CA ASP A 153 -14.73 -2.66 14.86
C ASP A 153 -13.54 -2.38 15.80
N LYS A 154 -13.01 -3.42 16.47
CA LYS A 154 -11.94 -3.24 17.46
C LYS A 154 -10.59 -3.80 17.04
N TYR A 155 -10.55 -4.81 16.15
CA TYR A 155 -9.31 -5.54 15.87
C TYR A 155 -8.86 -5.45 14.40
N LYS A 156 -9.75 -5.12 13.46
CA LYS A 156 -9.38 -4.82 12.07
C LYS A 156 -9.14 -3.33 11.81
N ASN A 157 -9.58 -2.43 12.68
CA ASN A 157 -9.36 -0.98 12.50
C ASN A 157 -7.89 -0.57 12.72
N THR A 158 -7.37 0.26 11.80
CA THR A 158 -6.10 1.00 11.92
C THR A 158 -6.32 2.36 12.56
N TYR A 159 -5.32 2.86 13.27
CA TYR A 159 -5.18 4.31 13.51
C TYR A 159 -4.59 4.97 12.26
N LYS A 160 -4.88 6.26 12.06
CA LYS A 160 -4.33 7.06 10.96
C LYS A 160 -2.92 7.59 11.28
N TRP A 161 -2.19 8.02 10.26
CA TRP A 161 -0.83 8.55 10.41
C TRP A 161 -0.76 9.87 11.18
N ASP A 162 -1.79 10.70 11.11
CA ASP A 162 -1.95 11.96 11.86
C ASP A 162 -2.44 11.74 13.31
N GLU A 163 -2.93 10.54 13.62
CA GLU A 163 -3.41 10.17 14.95
C GLU A 163 -2.31 9.61 15.85
N VAL A 164 -1.16 9.18 15.33
CA VAL A 164 -0.14 8.39 16.05
C VAL A 164 1.26 8.98 15.90
N GLU A 165 1.97 9.17 17.01
CA GLU A 165 3.40 9.51 17.00
C GLU A 165 4.23 8.25 17.29
N LEU A 166 5.14 7.89 16.38
CA LEU A 166 5.92 6.66 16.43
C LEU A 166 7.40 6.89 16.79
N PHE A 167 7.86 8.14 16.89
CA PHE A 167 9.23 8.53 17.25
C PHE A 167 10.31 7.75 16.47
N ASN A 168 10.09 7.57 15.16
CA ASN A 168 10.92 6.77 14.26
C ASN A 168 11.17 5.32 14.72
N THR A 169 10.23 4.71 15.45
CA THR A 169 10.26 3.28 15.78
C THR A 169 9.59 2.44 14.68
N SER A 170 10.27 1.39 14.25
CA SER A 170 9.70 0.43 13.32
C SER A 170 8.70 -0.50 14.04
N TYR A 171 7.80 -1.13 13.27
CA TYR A 171 6.87 -2.14 13.77
C TYR A 171 7.61 -3.25 14.53
N ASP A 172 7.21 -3.56 15.76
CA ASP A 172 7.95 -4.46 16.65
C ASP A 172 7.12 -5.68 17.07
N TYR A 173 7.33 -6.82 16.41
CA TYR A 173 6.68 -8.09 16.75
C TYR A 173 6.95 -8.56 18.20
N GLY A 174 8.04 -8.08 18.82
CA GLY A 174 8.41 -8.38 20.20
C GLY A 174 7.86 -7.38 21.22
N SER A 175 7.21 -6.29 20.79
CA SER A 175 6.58 -5.31 21.66
C SER A 175 5.52 -5.95 22.56
N LEU A 176 5.41 -5.45 23.78
CA LEU A 176 4.42 -5.91 24.75
C LEU A 176 2.97 -5.62 24.32
N THR A 177 2.77 -4.64 23.42
CA THR A 177 1.45 -4.32 22.82
C THR A 177 1.18 -5.08 21.51
N GLN A 178 2.08 -5.96 21.06
CA GLN A 178 1.75 -6.95 20.03
C GLN A 178 0.84 -8.04 20.63
N TYR A 179 -0.30 -8.28 19.99
CA TYR A 179 -1.24 -9.33 20.38
C TYR A 179 -0.83 -10.65 19.73
N SER A 180 -1.25 -11.78 20.29
CA SER A 180 -0.88 -13.08 19.72
C SER A 180 -1.71 -13.42 18.49
N ILE A 181 -1.18 -14.30 17.63
CA ILE A 181 -1.94 -14.86 16.50
C ILE A 181 -3.24 -15.53 16.98
N ASP A 182 -3.19 -16.12 18.18
CA ASP A 182 -4.18 -17.00 18.79
C ASP A 182 -5.05 -16.30 19.86
N TYR A 183 -5.08 -14.96 19.83
CA TYR A 183 -5.67 -14.15 20.91
C TYR A 183 -7.17 -14.42 21.16
N PHE A 184 -7.92 -14.86 20.15
CA PHE A 184 -9.31 -15.32 20.27
C PHE A 184 -9.47 -16.79 19.88
N ASN A 185 -8.57 -17.68 20.33
CA ASN A 185 -8.75 -19.13 20.16
C ASN A 185 -10.08 -19.66 20.75
N GLU A 186 -10.74 -18.90 21.63
CA GLU A 186 -12.09 -19.19 22.14
C GLU A 186 -13.21 -18.90 21.10
N VAL A 187 -12.88 -18.27 19.97
CA VAL A 187 -13.81 -17.84 18.90
C VAL A 187 -13.42 -18.42 17.54
N SER A 188 -12.13 -18.41 17.17
CA SER A 188 -11.64 -19.10 15.97
C SER A 188 -10.14 -19.43 16.04
N SER A 189 -9.69 -20.35 15.19
CA SER A 189 -8.26 -20.53 14.92
C SER A 189 -7.64 -19.26 14.33
N SER A 190 -6.46 -18.87 14.84
CA SER A 190 -5.54 -17.81 14.36
C SER A 190 -6.11 -16.74 13.42
N ILE A 191 -6.40 -15.55 13.96
CA ILE A 191 -7.04 -14.44 13.21
C ILE A 191 -6.02 -13.52 12.53
N MET A 192 -4.78 -13.51 13.00
CA MET A 192 -3.68 -12.76 12.39
C MET A 192 -2.44 -13.63 12.22
N SER A 193 -1.59 -13.31 11.24
CA SER A 193 -0.27 -13.91 11.05
C SER A 193 0.71 -12.84 10.57
N ALA A 194 1.98 -12.94 10.95
CA ALA A 194 3.03 -12.19 10.28
C ALA A 194 3.08 -12.56 8.78
N LYS A 195 3.41 -11.59 7.92
CA LYS A 195 3.63 -11.81 6.47
C LYS A 195 4.80 -12.74 6.21
N TRP A 196 5.79 -12.76 7.11
CA TRP A 196 6.77 -13.83 7.19
C TRP A 196 6.50 -14.69 8.44
N PRO A 197 5.85 -15.87 8.31
CA PRO A 197 5.27 -16.61 9.44
C PRO A 197 6.22 -17.02 10.56
N ILE A 198 7.54 -16.93 10.36
CA ILE A 198 8.52 -17.21 11.42
C ILE A 198 8.43 -16.22 12.60
N TYR A 199 7.88 -15.02 12.37
CA TYR A 199 7.60 -14.04 13.41
C TYR A 199 6.38 -14.39 14.28
N ASN A 200 5.53 -15.36 13.87
CA ASN A 200 4.30 -15.71 14.59
C ASN A 200 4.58 -16.10 16.05
N ASN A 201 5.67 -16.85 16.30
CA ASN A 201 6.07 -17.25 17.65
C ASN A 201 6.57 -16.08 18.53
N MET A 202 6.77 -14.87 18.01
CA MET A 202 7.14 -13.70 18.80
C MET A 202 5.92 -12.90 19.28
N MET A 203 4.82 -12.98 18.53
CA MET A 203 3.61 -12.19 18.73
C MET A 203 2.85 -12.63 19.99
N GLY A 204 2.50 -11.69 20.86
CA GLY A 204 1.73 -11.97 22.08
C GLY A 204 2.55 -12.24 23.34
N GLN A 205 3.87 -12.02 23.32
CA GLN A 205 4.73 -12.19 24.49
C GLN A 205 4.27 -11.33 25.70
N LYS A 206 4.49 -11.84 26.93
CA LYS A 206 4.17 -11.16 28.21
C LYS A 206 5.32 -11.24 29.23
N TYR A 207 6.56 -11.23 28.76
CA TYR A 207 7.76 -11.33 29.60
C TYR A 207 8.32 -9.97 30.03
N GLY A 208 8.18 -8.94 29.20
CA GLY A 208 8.65 -7.58 29.52
C GLY A 208 8.51 -6.61 28.36
N LEU A 209 8.91 -5.36 28.60
CA LEU A 209 8.96 -4.29 27.61
C LEU A 209 10.10 -4.55 26.60
N SER A 210 9.85 -4.32 25.31
CA SER A 210 10.92 -4.20 24.31
C SER A 210 11.69 -2.87 24.48
N PHE A 211 12.82 -2.71 23.79
CA PHE A 211 13.53 -1.43 23.81
C PHE A 211 12.66 -0.30 23.21
N ASN A 212 11.90 -0.57 22.15
CA ASN A 212 11.01 0.41 21.54
C ASN A 212 9.81 0.76 22.45
N ASP A 213 9.27 -0.20 23.21
CA ASP A 213 8.25 0.09 24.24
C ASP A 213 8.75 1.08 25.31
N VAL A 214 10.05 1.07 25.65
CA VAL A 214 10.62 2.04 26.60
C VAL A 214 10.96 3.37 25.91
N LYS A 215 11.44 3.31 24.66
CA LYS A 215 11.77 4.48 23.83
C LYS A 215 10.59 5.40 23.61
N LEU A 216 9.42 4.83 23.29
CA LEU A 216 8.19 5.58 23.03
C LEU A 216 7.75 6.40 24.27
N ILE A 217 7.73 5.83 25.49
CA ILE A 217 7.45 6.60 26.72
C ILE A 217 8.51 7.67 26.95
N ASN A 218 9.79 7.31 26.84
CA ASN A 218 10.87 8.22 27.24
C ASN A 218 10.98 9.43 26.30
N LEU A 219 10.72 9.27 25.00
CA LEU A 219 10.71 10.38 24.06
C LEU A 219 9.44 11.25 24.19
N ALA A 220 8.29 10.64 24.49
CA ALA A 220 7.03 11.37 24.63
C ALA A 220 6.90 12.13 25.97
N ILE A 221 7.27 11.51 27.10
CA ILE A 221 7.02 12.05 28.45
C ILE A 221 8.30 12.56 29.13
N CYS A 222 9.44 11.90 28.89
CA CYS A 222 10.65 12.11 29.69
C CYS A 222 11.75 12.92 28.99
N SER A 223 11.54 13.32 27.73
CA SER A 223 12.55 13.98 26.90
C SER A 223 13.01 15.33 27.46
N ASN A 224 12.11 16.05 28.15
CA ASN A 224 12.41 17.33 28.80
C ASN A 224 13.45 17.21 29.95
N ASN A 225 13.64 16.05 30.57
CA ASN A 225 14.62 15.85 31.66
C ASN A 225 16.06 16.23 31.24
N CYS A 226 16.42 16.01 29.97
CA CYS A 226 17.76 16.30 29.45
C CYS A 226 17.83 17.58 28.61
N LYS A 227 16.75 18.37 28.52
CA LYS A 227 16.67 19.58 27.67
C LYS A 227 17.76 20.60 27.99
N ASN A 228 18.07 20.79 29.27
CA ASN A 228 19.08 21.73 29.76
C ASN A 228 20.44 21.04 30.06
N LYS A 229 20.73 19.91 29.40
CA LYS A 229 21.98 19.15 29.54
C LYS A 229 22.67 19.00 28.18
N ARG A 230 23.97 18.64 28.17
CA ARG A 230 24.73 18.36 26.94
C ARG A 230 23.99 17.31 26.11
N GLN A 231 23.61 17.65 24.87
CA GLN A 231 22.95 16.72 23.96
C GLN A 231 23.97 15.69 23.43
N ILE A 232 23.57 14.42 23.36
CA ILE A 232 24.45 13.32 22.92
C ILE A 232 23.83 12.64 21.69
N LYS A 233 24.60 12.56 20.61
CA LYS A 233 24.19 11.82 19.41
C LYS A 233 24.35 10.32 19.64
N CYS A 234 23.23 9.61 19.71
CA CYS A 234 23.20 8.16 19.90
C CYS A 234 23.18 7.42 18.56
N GLU A 235 23.98 6.37 18.45
CA GLU A 235 24.01 5.46 17.30
C GLU A 235 23.05 4.27 17.48
N ASN A 236 22.89 3.47 16.43
CA ASN A 236 22.21 2.18 16.46
C ASN A 236 20.82 2.24 17.13
N SER A 237 19.97 3.19 16.72
CA SER A 237 18.62 3.47 17.29
C SER A 237 18.55 3.90 18.76
N GLY A 238 19.68 4.12 19.43
CA GLY A 238 19.73 4.65 20.79
C GLY A 238 19.15 6.06 20.93
N TYR A 239 18.95 6.49 22.17
CA TYR A 239 18.49 7.85 22.51
C TYR A 239 19.07 8.26 23.88
N GLN A 240 19.16 9.56 24.19
CA GLN A 240 19.72 10.04 25.45
C GLN A 240 18.89 9.54 26.64
N ASP A 241 19.52 8.99 27.68
CA ASP A 241 18.77 8.37 28.79
C ASP A 241 18.18 9.46 29.71
N PRO A 242 16.85 9.58 29.86
CA PRO A 242 16.25 10.61 30.72
C PRO A 242 16.44 10.34 32.22
N LEU A 243 17.05 9.21 32.60
CA LEU A 243 17.49 8.91 33.97
C LEU A 243 18.98 9.22 34.19
N ASP A 244 19.76 9.37 33.12
CA ASP A 244 21.17 9.72 33.17
C ASP A 244 21.59 10.40 31.85
N CYS A 245 21.41 11.71 31.81
CA CYS A 245 21.69 12.52 30.63
C CYS A 245 23.18 12.52 30.20
N SER A 246 24.09 11.92 30.97
CA SER A 246 25.50 11.78 30.57
C SER A 246 25.73 10.73 29.48
N LYS A 247 24.74 9.87 29.19
CA LYS A 247 24.85 8.76 28.24
C LYS A 247 23.58 8.49 27.44
N CYS A 248 23.73 7.67 26.40
CA CYS A 248 22.64 7.08 25.64
C CYS A 248 22.15 5.77 26.26
N ARG A 249 20.84 5.57 26.14
CA ARG A 249 20.16 4.30 26.35
C ARG A 249 20.18 3.48 25.06
N CYS A 250 20.80 2.31 25.11
CA CYS A 250 21.15 1.52 23.93
C CYS A 250 20.26 0.28 23.73
N PRO A 251 19.92 -0.10 22.48
CA PRO A 251 19.29 -1.39 22.23
C PRO A 251 20.19 -2.54 22.66
N LYS A 252 19.56 -3.67 23.02
CA LYS A 252 20.28 -4.79 23.62
C LYS A 252 21.39 -5.31 22.70
N GLY A 253 22.60 -5.38 23.27
CA GLY A 253 23.83 -5.85 22.60
C GLY A 253 24.76 -4.72 22.18
N PHE A 254 24.26 -3.49 22.05
CA PHE A 254 25.04 -2.27 21.93
C PHE A 254 25.32 -1.63 23.30
N GLY A 255 26.24 -0.65 23.33
CA GLY A 255 26.61 0.08 24.54
C GLY A 255 27.74 1.09 24.32
N GLY A 256 28.36 1.52 25.43
CA GLY A 256 29.15 2.76 25.47
C GLY A 256 28.26 4.00 25.54
N GLU A 257 28.85 5.17 25.79
CA GLU A 257 28.12 6.43 25.98
C GLU A 257 27.18 6.80 24.83
N ASN A 258 27.51 6.41 23.60
CA ASN A 258 26.76 6.74 22.39
C ASN A 258 26.19 5.51 21.65
N CYS A 259 26.18 4.32 22.26
CA CYS A 259 25.71 3.07 21.64
C CYS A 259 26.51 2.54 20.43
N SER A 260 27.72 3.07 20.17
CA SER A 260 28.60 2.60 19.08
C SER A 260 29.28 1.25 19.37
N LYS A 261 29.47 0.89 20.65
CA LYS A 261 30.24 -0.30 21.06
C LYS A 261 29.33 -1.54 21.12
N VAL A 262 29.89 -2.72 20.88
CA VAL A 262 29.19 -4.01 21.00
C VAL A 262 29.86 -4.88 22.04
N PHE A 263 29.14 -5.25 23.10
CA PHE A 263 29.75 -5.95 24.23
C PHE A 263 29.99 -7.44 23.95
N LYS A 264 31.21 -7.91 24.26
CA LYS A 264 31.56 -9.33 24.31
C LYS A 264 31.26 -9.90 25.69
N ILE A 265 30.06 -10.45 25.88
CA ILE A 265 29.56 -10.85 27.22
C ILE A 265 30.20 -12.15 27.76
N SER A 266 30.87 -12.95 26.92
CA SER A 266 31.55 -14.18 27.36
C SER A 266 32.89 -14.38 26.67
N LYS A 267 33.87 -14.92 27.40
CA LYS A 267 35.18 -15.34 26.85
C LYS A 267 35.02 -16.36 25.71
N LYS A 268 33.99 -17.21 25.74
CA LYS A 268 33.65 -18.19 24.68
C LYS A 268 33.15 -17.58 23.36
N CYS A 269 32.87 -16.29 23.32
CA CYS A 269 32.59 -15.63 22.05
C CYS A 269 33.90 -15.52 21.24
N LYS A 270 33.85 -15.88 19.95
CA LYS A 270 34.91 -15.55 18.99
C LYS A 270 34.97 -14.02 18.79
N ASN A 271 35.72 -13.55 17.80
CA ASN A 271 35.66 -12.14 17.40
C ASN A 271 34.19 -11.70 17.20
N ASN A 272 33.77 -10.66 17.94
CA ASN A 272 32.42 -10.11 17.92
C ASN A 272 32.23 -9.03 16.84
N LEU A 273 33.30 -8.57 16.17
CA LEU A 273 33.25 -7.61 15.07
C LEU A 273 33.64 -8.30 13.76
N LEU A 274 32.67 -8.50 12.88
CA LEU A 274 32.79 -9.32 11.68
C LEU A 274 32.53 -8.47 10.43
N LYS A 275 33.33 -8.64 9.38
CA LYS A 275 33.11 -7.98 8.08
C LYS A 275 32.58 -8.96 7.04
N ALA A 276 31.40 -8.71 6.49
CA ALA A 276 30.86 -9.41 5.34
C ALA A 276 31.59 -8.97 4.06
N THR A 277 32.07 -9.94 3.27
CA THR A 277 32.71 -9.72 1.96
C THR A 277 31.95 -10.49 0.89
N LYS A 278 32.42 -10.46 -0.37
CA LYS A 278 31.83 -11.26 -1.47
C LYS A 278 31.90 -12.77 -1.17
N ASN A 279 32.93 -13.19 -0.44
CA ASN A 279 33.15 -14.60 -0.09
C ASN A 279 32.25 -15.01 1.08
N LEU A 280 31.66 -16.19 0.98
CA LEU A 280 30.76 -16.77 1.98
C LEU A 280 31.54 -17.12 3.26
N LYS A 281 31.25 -16.43 4.37
CA LYS A 281 31.85 -16.68 5.69
C LYS A 281 30.91 -17.47 6.58
N THR A 282 31.44 -18.20 7.56
CA THR A 282 30.66 -18.99 8.53
C THR A 282 30.84 -18.43 9.95
N LEU A 283 29.75 -18.34 10.71
CA LEU A 283 29.75 -18.05 12.15
C LEU A 283 28.99 -19.16 12.88
N SER A 284 29.56 -19.66 13.97
CA SER A 284 28.91 -20.68 14.81
C SER A 284 29.36 -20.60 16.27
N ASN A 285 28.50 -21.07 17.17
CA ASN A 285 28.80 -21.27 18.58
C ASN A 285 27.97 -22.47 19.12
N ARG A 286 28.44 -23.12 20.19
CA ARG A 286 27.80 -24.29 20.83
C ARG A 286 27.96 -24.19 22.35
N GLY A 287 26.94 -24.66 23.07
CA GLY A 287 26.94 -24.75 24.52
C GLY A 287 26.64 -23.41 25.21
N PHE A 288 26.94 -23.38 26.51
CA PHE A 288 26.70 -22.22 27.38
C PHE A 288 27.62 -21.04 27.00
N ALA A 289 27.03 -20.01 26.41
CA ALA A 289 27.66 -18.72 26.16
C ALA A 289 26.59 -17.64 25.98
N LYS A 290 26.90 -16.40 26.38
CA LYS A 290 26.15 -15.19 26.03
C LYS A 290 27.02 -14.30 25.15
N CYS A 291 26.62 -14.08 23.90
CA CYS A 291 27.42 -13.41 22.88
C CYS A 291 26.56 -12.42 22.07
N ASN A 292 27.17 -11.30 21.70
CA ASN A 292 26.69 -10.45 20.61
C ASN A 292 27.77 -10.46 19.52
N TYR A 293 27.37 -10.51 18.25
CA TYR A 293 28.26 -10.40 17.09
C TYR A 293 27.67 -9.38 16.13
N LEU A 294 28.44 -8.35 15.77
CA LEU A 294 28.06 -7.37 14.76
C LEU A 294 28.73 -7.73 13.44
N ILE A 295 27.93 -7.98 12.42
CA ILE A 295 28.37 -8.20 11.05
C ILE A 295 28.14 -6.90 10.28
N THR A 296 29.19 -6.31 9.69
CA THR A 296 29.11 -5.08 8.89
C THR A 296 29.58 -5.29 7.46
N SER A 297 29.07 -4.46 6.53
CA SER A 297 29.49 -4.39 5.14
C SER A 297 29.69 -2.93 4.69
N LYS A 298 30.02 -2.70 3.41
CA LYS A 298 30.17 -1.35 2.84
C LYS A 298 28.87 -0.55 3.00
N LYS A 299 28.95 0.77 3.23
CA LYS A 299 27.79 1.66 3.29
C LYS A 299 26.89 1.48 2.04
N ASN A 300 25.57 1.58 2.19
CA ASN A 300 24.57 1.36 1.13
C ASN A 300 24.61 -0.05 0.49
N SER A 301 25.09 -1.07 1.21
CA SER A 301 24.99 -2.48 0.80
C SER A 301 24.16 -3.26 1.81
N LYS A 302 23.65 -4.44 1.43
CA LYS A 302 22.89 -5.33 2.32
C LYS A 302 23.70 -6.60 2.59
N ILE A 303 23.39 -7.32 3.65
CA ILE A 303 24.05 -8.57 4.05
C ILE A 303 23.04 -9.72 3.87
N VAL A 304 23.45 -10.80 3.19
CA VAL A 304 22.67 -12.03 3.13
C VAL A 304 23.12 -12.94 4.27
N ILE A 305 22.17 -13.48 5.02
CA ILE A 305 22.42 -14.46 6.09
C ILE A 305 21.67 -15.75 5.75
N TYR A 306 22.40 -16.86 5.77
CA TYR A 306 21.87 -18.21 5.67
C TYR A 306 21.95 -18.86 7.04
N ILE A 307 20.82 -19.28 7.60
CA ILE A 307 20.75 -20.02 8.85
C ILE A 307 20.77 -21.50 8.51
N ASN A 308 21.94 -22.13 8.67
CA ASN A 308 22.07 -23.57 8.44
C ASN A 308 21.40 -24.36 9.56
N SER A 309 21.68 -23.99 10.81
CA SER A 309 21.05 -24.60 11.98
C SER A 309 21.07 -23.69 13.19
N VAL A 310 19.99 -23.67 13.96
CA VAL A 310 19.85 -23.07 15.29
C VAL A 310 19.14 -24.10 16.16
N LYS A 311 19.70 -24.37 17.34
CA LYS A 311 19.05 -25.15 18.39
C LYS A 311 19.14 -24.38 19.70
N THR A 312 18.00 -24.06 20.29
CA THR A 312 17.84 -23.36 21.57
C THR A 312 16.69 -24.01 22.34
N ASN A 313 16.34 -23.50 23.53
CA ASN A 313 15.19 -24.04 24.27
C ASN A 313 13.88 -23.70 23.55
N SER A 314 13.05 -24.72 23.30
CA SER A 314 11.69 -24.55 22.78
C SER A 314 10.83 -23.75 23.76
N ARG A 315 9.96 -22.88 23.23
CA ARG A 315 9.02 -22.02 23.98
C ARG A 315 7.79 -21.76 23.11
N LYS A 316 6.61 -21.58 23.72
CA LYS A 316 5.42 -21.07 22.99
C LYS A 316 5.69 -19.69 22.38
N PHE A 317 6.34 -18.81 23.14
CA PHE A 317 6.69 -17.46 22.71
C PHE A 317 8.19 -17.21 22.76
N CYS A 318 8.72 -16.64 21.68
CA CYS A 318 10.09 -16.18 21.50
C CYS A 318 10.20 -14.69 21.79
N PHE A 319 11.24 -14.32 22.53
CA PHE A 319 11.48 -12.94 22.96
C PHE A 319 12.98 -12.70 23.14
N GLU A 320 13.38 -11.46 23.34
CA GLU A 320 14.78 -11.10 23.54
C GLU A 320 15.41 -11.89 24.71
N ASP A 321 16.67 -12.31 24.56
CA ASP A 321 17.38 -13.15 25.54
C ASP A 321 16.77 -14.55 25.80
N SER A 322 15.88 -15.05 24.93
CA SER A 322 15.30 -16.41 25.02
C SER A 322 16.13 -17.53 24.36
N GLY A 323 17.06 -17.20 23.46
CA GLY A 323 17.92 -18.17 22.77
C GLY A 323 18.85 -17.55 21.72
N PHE A 324 18.32 -17.28 20.53
CA PHE A 324 19.07 -16.73 19.41
C PHE A 324 18.24 -15.63 18.73
N GLU A 325 18.84 -14.46 18.46
CA GLU A 325 18.18 -13.29 17.90
C GLU A 325 19.00 -12.69 16.75
N ILE A 326 18.34 -12.30 15.66
CA ILE A 326 18.94 -11.53 14.55
C ILE A 326 18.25 -10.17 14.42
N LYS A 327 18.94 -9.08 14.76
CA LYS A 327 18.54 -7.72 14.40
C LYS A 327 19.18 -7.37 13.04
N TYR A 328 18.38 -7.41 11.98
CA TYR A 328 18.80 -7.18 10.59
C TYR A 328 18.11 -5.97 9.92
N ARG A 329 17.25 -5.28 10.67
CA ARG A 329 16.40 -4.18 10.21
C ARG A 329 17.10 -2.83 10.45
N ASN A 330 16.68 -1.78 9.75
CA ASN A 330 17.28 -0.45 9.88
C ASN A 330 17.19 0.07 11.33
N ASP A 331 16.03 -0.13 11.95
CA ASP A 331 15.81 0.19 13.36
C ASP A 331 16.32 -0.95 14.26
N MET A 332 17.53 -0.78 14.79
CA MET A 332 18.14 -1.70 15.77
C MET A 332 17.42 -1.70 17.13
N GLY A 333 16.49 -0.77 17.37
CA GLY A 333 15.65 -0.69 18.55
C GLY A 333 14.62 -1.82 18.62
N ALA A 334 13.92 -2.08 17.51
CA ALA A 334 12.91 -3.14 17.43
C ALA A 334 13.51 -4.53 17.71
N THR A 335 12.75 -5.41 18.37
CA THR A 335 13.21 -6.77 18.66
C THR A 335 13.53 -7.53 17.37
N GLY A 336 14.72 -8.13 17.32
CA GLY A 336 15.18 -8.92 16.18
C GLY A 336 14.42 -10.24 16.05
N LEU A 337 14.60 -10.94 14.93
CA LEU A 337 14.02 -12.27 14.74
C LEU A 337 14.56 -13.24 15.80
N CYS A 338 13.71 -13.61 16.76
CA CYS A 338 14.01 -14.46 17.91
C CYS A 338 13.62 -15.91 17.60
N LEU A 339 14.59 -16.84 17.65
CA LEU A 339 14.42 -18.25 17.28
C LEU A 339 14.55 -19.17 18.51
N CYS A 340 13.50 -19.97 18.76
CA CYS A 340 13.38 -20.90 19.89
C CYS A 340 13.17 -22.34 19.40
N GLY A 341 13.82 -23.32 20.04
CA GLY A 341 13.77 -24.70 19.58
C GLY A 341 14.71 -24.92 18.40
N SER A 342 14.25 -25.63 17.37
CA SER A 342 15.08 -26.06 16.24
C SER A 342 14.66 -25.36 14.94
N HIS A 343 15.61 -24.69 14.28
CA HIS A 343 15.41 -24.08 12.94
C HIS A 343 16.60 -24.40 12.03
N SER A 344 16.36 -24.56 10.73
CA SER A 344 17.38 -24.87 9.72
C SER A 344 16.98 -24.38 8.34
N ASN A 345 17.93 -24.33 7.41
CA ASN A 345 17.73 -24.14 5.97
C ASN A 345 16.88 -22.93 5.57
N MET A 346 17.07 -21.79 6.24
CA MET A 346 16.38 -20.54 5.90
C MET A 346 17.38 -19.41 5.62
N SER A 347 16.94 -18.35 4.95
CA SER A 347 17.77 -17.18 4.66
C SER A 347 17.02 -15.87 4.87
N LEU A 348 17.77 -14.80 5.13
CA LEU A 348 17.27 -13.43 5.19
C LEU A 348 18.28 -12.45 4.62
N ILE A 349 17.81 -11.23 4.34
CA ILE A 349 18.61 -10.14 3.80
C ILE A 349 18.38 -8.95 4.71
N SER A 350 19.46 -8.31 5.18
CA SER A 350 19.35 -7.11 6.01
C SER A 350 18.77 -5.93 5.24
N GLU A 351 18.18 -4.99 5.98
CA GLU A 351 17.68 -3.74 5.41
C GLU A 351 18.84 -2.77 5.12
N ASP A 352 19.90 -2.73 5.95
CA ASP A 352 21.12 -1.92 5.75
C ASP A 352 22.41 -2.75 5.85
N ASN A 353 23.58 -2.10 5.89
CA ASN A 353 24.93 -2.68 5.90
C ASN A 353 25.36 -3.29 7.24
N GLN A 354 24.44 -3.52 8.16
CA GLN A 354 24.74 -4.08 9.48
C GLN A 354 23.70 -5.09 9.97
N VAL A 355 24.17 -6.12 10.69
CA VAL A 355 23.35 -7.11 11.38
C VAL A 355 23.96 -7.46 12.73
N LEU A 356 23.17 -7.39 13.80
CA LEU A 356 23.55 -7.88 15.12
C LEU A 356 22.95 -9.28 15.38
N ILE A 357 23.81 -10.25 15.64
CA ILE A 357 23.47 -11.60 16.10
C ILE A 357 23.63 -11.65 17.61
N ARG A 358 22.59 -12.02 18.35
CA ARG A 358 22.67 -12.28 19.80
C ARG A 358 22.41 -13.75 20.07
N TYR A 359 23.26 -14.37 20.90
CA TYR A 359 23.13 -15.77 21.29
C TYR A 359 23.24 -15.90 22.80
N LYS A 360 22.35 -16.70 23.40
CA LYS A 360 22.35 -17.06 24.81
C LYS A 360 21.99 -18.54 24.93
N GLY A 361 23.00 -19.39 24.84
CA GLY A 361 22.86 -20.83 24.86
C GLY A 361 22.93 -21.46 26.26
N ASN A 362 22.37 -22.67 26.37
CA ASN A 362 22.70 -23.64 27.42
C ASN A 362 23.59 -24.77 26.84
N THR A 363 23.86 -25.81 27.64
CA THR A 363 24.69 -26.98 27.25
C THR A 363 24.31 -27.63 25.92
N ARG A 364 23.00 -27.73 25.62
CA ARG A 364 22.46 -28.36 24.39
C ARG A 364 22.26 -27.38 23.21
N SER A 365 22.45 -26.08 23.43
CA SER A 365 22.22 -25.06 22.42
C SER A 365 23.37 -24.96 21.42
N TYR A 366 23.07 -24.58 20.17
CA TYR A 366 24.07 -24.20 19.18
C TYR A 366 23.47 -23.34 18.07
N PHE A 367 24.33 -22.68 17.29
CA PHE A 367 23.95 -22.15 15.98
C PHE A 367 25.10 -22.25 14.98
N LYS A 368 24.74 -22.30 13.69
CA LYS A 368 25.62 -22.18 12.53
C LYS A 368 24.90 -21.37 11.46
N ILE A 369 25.48 -20.21 11.13
CA ILE A 369 25.04 -19.36 10.01
C ILE A 369 26.19 -19.18 9.01
N LYS A 370 25.85 -18.89 7.76
CA LYS A 370 26.77 -18.33 6.77
C LYS A 370 26.31 -16.93 6.35
N TYR A 371 27.23 -16.06 5.95
CA TYR A 371 26.91 -14.69 5.55
C TYR A 371 27.84 -14.14 4.47
N LEU A 372 27.34 -13.21 3.65
CA LEU A 372 28.08 -12.48 2.62
C LEU A 372 27.44 -11.12 2.31
N ILE A 373 28.17 -10.24 1.61
CA ILE A 373 27.64 -8.97 1.11
C ILE A 373 26.75 -9.20 -0.12
N LYS A 374 25.55 -8.63 -0.12
CA LYS A 374 24.70 -8.54 -1.31
C LYS A 374 25.20 -7.38 -2.17
N CYS A 375 25.96 -7.68 -3.21
CA CYS A 375 26.29 -6.69 -4.24
C CYS A 375 25.00 -6.27 -4.96
N GLN A 376 24.61 -5.01 -4.79
CA GLN A 376 23.74 -4.32 -5.73
C GLN A 376 24.63 -3.69 -6.81
N ASN A 377 24.18 -3.71 -8.07
CA ASN A 377 24.88 -2.99 -9.14
C ASN A 377 24.77 -1.49 -8.87
N ILE A 378 25.90 -0.89 -8.51
CA ILE A 378 26.04 0.56 -8.40
C ILE A 378 26.14 1.11 -9.82
N ASN A 379 25.13 1.84 -10.25
CA ASN A 379 25.28 2.94 -11.20
C ASN A 379 24.70 4.19 -10.52
N ILE A 380 25.51 4.77 -9.63
CA ILE A 380 25.34 6.16 -9.19
C ILE A 380 26.29 6.96 -10.06
N GLU A 381 25.85 7.30 -11.27
CA GLU A 381 26.51 8.32 -12.08
C GLU A 381 25.55 9.48 -12.34
N LYS A 382 26.05 10.66 -11.97
CA LYS A 382 25.85 11.96 -12.63
C LYS A 382 24.53 12.73 -12.45
N LEU A 383 24.75 14.04 -12.33
CA LEU A 383 23.84 15.20 -12.39
C LEU A 383 22.85 15.44 -11.23
N ASN A 384 23.32 16.26 -10.29
CA ASN A 384 22.65 17.56 -10.13
C ASN A 384 22.67 18.29 -11.49
N LEU A 385 21.52 18.64 -12.07
CA LEU A 385 21.27 19.87 -12.85
C LEU A 385 19.81 19.86 -13.40
N PHE A 386 19.08 20.93 -13.13
CA PHE A 386 17.84 21.41 -13.78
C PHE A 386 16.65 20.48 -14.10
N SER A 387 15.54 20.79 -13.43
CA SER A 387 14.24 21.15 -14.04
C SER A 387 13.55 20.23 -15.08
N SER A 388 12.31 19.87 -14.73
CA SER A 388 11.16 19.53 -15.59
C SER A 388 10.77 18.04 -15.82
N ARG A 389 9.50 17.77 -15.45
CA ARG A 389 8.55 16.71 -15.85
C ARG A 389 9.06 15.32 -16.27
N ALA A 390 8.57 14.31 -15.54
CA ALA A 390 7.90 13.14 -16.12
C ALA A 390 6.84 12.59 -15.16
N LYS A 391 5.54 12.60 -15.51
CA LYS A 391 4.41 12.22 -14.61
C LYS A 391 3.90 10.78 -14.81
N ARG A 392 3.40 10.17 -13.71
CA ARG A 392 3.53 8.72 -13.49
C ARG A 392 2.23 8.02 -12.86
N GLY A 393 1.88 6.76 -13.28
CA GLY A 393 0.57 6.03 -13.60
C GLY A 393 0.38 4.44 -13.80
N ILE A 394 1.18 3.61 -14.54
CA ILE A 394 1.21 2.09 -14.62
C ILE A 394 2.21 1.42 -13.64
N PHE A 395 1.88 0.29 -13.00
CA PHE A 395 2.69 -0.24 -11.88
C PHE A 395 4.17 -0.48 -12.24
N LYS A 396 5.09 -0.07 -11.35
CA LYS A 396 6.54 -0.30 -11.53
C LYS A 396 6.89 -1.76 -11.81
N ASN A 397 6.22 -2.72 -11.15
CA ASN A 397 6.50 -4.16 -11.22
C ASN A 397 6.20 -4.82 -12.56
N SER A 398 5.34 -4.24 -13.41
CA SER A 398 5.15 -4.70 -14.80
C SER A 398 6.48 -4.87 -15.57
N LYS A 399 7.55 -4.18 -15.13
CA LYS A 399 8.94 -4.40 -15.57
C LYS A 399 9.40 -5.88 -15.54
N TYR A 400 8.79 -6.75 -14.74
CA TYR A 400 9.12 -8.18 -14.69
C TYR A 400 8.70 -8.96 -15.95
N PHE A 401 7.79 -8.41 -16.76
CA PHE A 401 7.41 -8.91 -18.09
C PHE A 401 8.24 -8.30 -19.24
N LEU A 402 9.11 -7.31 -18.99
CA LEU A 402 9.98 -6.75 -20.04
C LEU A 402 10.79 -7.87 -20.71
N GLU A 403 10.68 -7.96 -22.04
CA GLU A 403 11.41 -8.93 -22.87
C GLU A 403 11.10 -10.41 -22.54
N LYS A 404 10.01 -10.68 -21.80
CA LYS A 404 9.55 -12.04 -21.46
C LYS A 404 8.26 -12.42 -22.19
N PHE A 405 8.13 -12.00 -23.45
CA PHE A 405 7.03 -12.37 -24.31
C PHE A 405 7.40 -13.61 -25.16
N PRO A 406 6.47 -14.56 -25.38
CA PRO A 406 5.08 -14.54 -24.94
C PRO A 406 4.91 -14.87 -23.43
N ILE A 407 3.95 -14.21 -22.77
CA ILE A 407 3.56 -14.54 -21.39
C ILE A 407 2.93 -15.94 -21.39
N LYS A 408 3.51 -16.86 -20.61
CA LYS A 408 2.96 -18.20 -20.44
C LYS A 408 1.66 -18.14 -19.63
N TYR A 409 0.65 -18.94 -19.99
CA TYR A 409 -0.53 -19.10 -19.17
C TYR A 409 -1.05 -20.53 -19.15
N ASN A 410 -1.72 -20.91 -18.07
CA ASN A 410 -2.53 -22.13 -18.01
C ASN A 410 -3.90 -21.82 -17.37
N ILE A 411 -4.83 -22.77 -17.49
CA ILE A 411 -6.22 -22.62 -17.05
C ILE A 411 -6.65 -23.89 -16.32
N THR A 412 -7.56 -23.77 -15.35
CA THR A 412 -8.34 -24.92 -14.86
C THR A 412 -9.44 -25.28 -15.86
N THR A 413 -9.98 -26.50 -15.76
CA THR A 413 -11.05 -27.01 -16.64
C THR A 413 -12.31 -26.16 -16.64
N SER A 414 -12.62 -25.48 -15.53
CA SER A 414 -13.79 -24.61 -15.38
C SER A 414 -13.67 -23.24 -16.08
N ILE A 415 -12.50 -22.87 -16.60
CA ILE A 415 -12.30 -21.60 -17.31
C ILE A 415 -12.86 -21.69 -18.73
N ASN A 416 -13.68 -20.71 -19.11
CA ASN A 416 -14.17 -20.54 -20.48
C ASN A 416 -13.01 -20.06 -21.37
N GLN A 417 -12.31 -21.04 -21.97
CA GLN A 417 -11.15 -20.81 -22.81
C GLN A 417 -11.44 -19.88 -24.00
N PHE A 418 -12.61 -19.99 -24.63
CA PHE A 418 -13.01 -19.16 -25.77
C PHE A 418 -13.09 -17.68 -25.40
N ASN A 419 -13.68 -17.37 -24.24
CA ASN A 419 -13.76 -16.00 -23.75
C ASN A 419 -12.38 -15.44 -23.36
N LEU A 420 -11.56 -16.25 -22.70
CA LEU A 420 -10.18 -15.87 -22.37
C LEU A 420 -9.37 -15.59 -23.64
N GLU A 421 -9.36 -16.51 -24.61
CA GLU A 421 -8.59 -16.35 -25.85
C GLU A 421 -9.04 -15.14 -26.68
N LYS A 422 -10.34 -14.81 -26.69
CA LYS A 422 -10.82 -13.54 -27.27
C LYS A 422 -10.24 -12.33 -26.54
N ALA A 423 -10.19 -12.34 -25.22
CA ALA A 423 -9.62 -11.24 -24.42
C ALA A 423 -8.10 -11.09 -24.66
N LEU A 424 -7.35 -12.19 -24.69
CA LEU A 424 -5.91 -12.18 -24.99
C LEU A 424 -5.64 -11.64 -26.41
N LYS A 425 -6.41 -12.06 -27.41
CA LYS A 425 -6.31 -11.55 -28.79
C LYS A 425 -6.58 -10.05 -28.92
N ILE A 426 -7.41 -9.46 -28.04
CA ILE A 426 -7.60 -7.99 -27.99
C ILE A 426 -6.31 -7.30 -27.51
N ILE A 427 -5.64 -7.85 -26.48
CA ILE A 427 -4.36 -7.32 -25.99
C ILE A 427 -3.27 -7.45 -27.06
N GLU A 428 -3.18 -8.60 -27.73
CA GLU A 428 -2.21 -8.88 -28.81
C GLU A 428 -2.41 -7.99 -30.05
N LYS A 429 -3.65 -7.60 -30.35
CA LYS A 429 -3.95 -6.66 -31.44
C LYS A 429 -3.52 -5.22 -31.12
N ASP A 430 -3.63 -4.83 -29.86
CA ASP A 430 -3.45 -3.45 -29.41
C ASP A 430 -2.07 -3.18 -28.78
N THR A 431 -1.30 -4.23 -28.50
CA THR A 431 0.02 -4.17 -27.88
C THR A 431 0.95 -5.27 -28.39
N CYS A 432 2.27 -5.15 -28.19
CA CYS A 432 3.23 -6.23 -28.51
C CYS A 432 3.17 -7.45 -27.57
N ILE A 433 2.22 -7.49 -26.63
CA ILE A 433 2.18 -8.47 -25.55
C ILE A 433 1.49 -9.73 -26.04
N ASN A 434 2.29 -10.74 -26.40
CA ASN A 434 1.81 -12.03 -26.88
C ASN A 434 1.69 -13.05 -25.73
N PHE A 435 0.82 -14.05 -25.91
CA PHE A 435 0.55 -15.09 -24.90
C PHE A 435 0.83 -16.50 -25.45
N LYS A 436 1.18 -17.44 -24.55
CA LYS A 436 1.37 -18.85 -24.90
C LYS A 436 0.73 -19.78 -23.87
N LYS A 437 -0.26 -20.55 -24.30
CA LYS A 437 -0.87 -21.59 -23.46
C LYS A 437 0.15 -22.69 -23.18
N VAL A 438 0.22 -23.17 -21.94
CA VAL A 438 1.05 -24.30 -21.51
C VAL A 438 0.24 -25.20 -20.58
N LYS A 439 0.60 -26.49 -20.46
CA LYS A 439 -0.03 -27.39 -19.48
C LYS A 439 0.30 -26.95 -18.03
N ILE A 440 1.59 -26.72 -17.76
CA ILE A 440 2.11 -26.29 -16.46
C ILE A 440 3.08 -25.11 -16.69
N ILE A 441 2.95 -24.05 -15.89
CA ILE A 441 3.92 -22.95 -15.89
C ILE A 441 5.10 -23.35 -14.99
N PRO A 442 6.37 -23.32 -15.48
CA PRO A 442 7.53 -23.64 -14.65
C PRO A 442 7.60 -22.76 -13.40
N LYS A 443 7.88 -23.38 -12.24
CA LYS A 443 7.85 -22.72 -10.91
C LYS A 443 8.70 -21.45 -10.80
N ASN A 444 9.78 -21.38 -11.59
CA ASN A 444 10.74 -20.27 -11.65
C ASN A 444 10.54 -19.40 -12.92
N SER A 445 9.31 -19.28 -13.42
CA SER A 445 8.99 -18.43 -14.57
C SER A 445 7.75 -17.57 -14.34
N GLN A 446 7.70 -16.42 -15.03
CA GLN A 446 6.51 -15.59 -15.10
C GLN A 446 5.39 -16.26 -15.91
N GLY A 447 4.15 -15.98 -15.52
CA GLY A 447 2.96 -16.43 -16.24
C GLY A 447 1.67 -16.19 -15.45
N PHE A 448 0.53 -16.53 -16.06
CA PHE A 448 -0.79 -16.39 -15.47
C PHE A 448 -1.51 -17.75 -15.33
N MET A 449 -2.00 -18.04 -14.12
CA MET A 449 -2.78 -19.26 -13.82
C MET A 449 -4.24 -18.85 -13.62
N TYR A 450 -5.11 -19.10 -14.60
CA TYR A 450 -6.52 -18.72 -14.51
C TYR A 450 -7.33 -19.79 -13.77
N GLN A 451 -8.11 -19.36 -12.77
CA GLN A 451 -8.89 -20.25 -11.89
C GLN A 451 -10.28 -19.67 -11.61
N ILE A 452 -11.27 -20.53 -11.38
CA ILE A 452 -12.58 -20.09 -10.89
C ILE A 452 -12.53 -19.89 -9.37
N ASN A 453 -13.25 -18.89 -8.88
CA ASN A 453 -13.48 -18.64 -7.45
C ASN A 453 -14.88 -18.01 -7.27
N SER A 454 -15.31 -17.79 -6.02
CA SER A 454 -16.55 -17.05 -5.70
C SER A 454 -16.55 -15.62 -6.26
N ALA A 455 -15.36 -14.98 -6.32
CA ALA A 455 -15.18 -13.61 -6.75
C ALA A 455 -14.03 -13.44 -7.75
N ASN A 456 -14.08 -12.35 -8.53
CA ASN A 456 -12.95 -11.90 -9.34
C ASN A 456 -11.84 -11.36 -8.42
N PHE A 457 -10.61 -11.84 -8.57
CA PHE A 457 -9.44 -11.36 -7.84
C PHE A 457 -8.16 -11.49 -8.68
N THR A 458 -7.33 -10.44 -8.68
CA THR A 458 -5.94 -10.50 -9.14
C THR A 458 -5.14 -9.38 -8.48
N PHE A 459 -3.82 -9.52 -8.43
CA PHE A 459 -2.94 -8.42 -8.05
C PHE A 459 -2.68 -7.50 -9.25
N CYS A 460 -2.65 -6.20 -9.00
CA CYS A 460 -2.26 -5.22 -10.00
C CYS A 460 -0.74 -5.30 -10.28
N GLY A 461 -0.38 -5.92 -11.40
CA GLY A 461 1.00 -6.20 -11.80
C GLY A 461 1.63 -7.43 -11.11
N PRO A 462 2.69 -7.99 -11.71
CA PRO A 462 3.31 -9.22 -11.23
C PRO A 462 3.99 -9.01 -9.87
N GLN A 463 3.64 -9.84 -8.88
CA GLN A 463 4.16 -9.72 -7.51
C GLN A 463 5.62 -10.15 -7.36
N TYR A 464 6.13 -11.01 -8.24
CA TYR A 464 7.49 -11.56 -8.20
C TYR A 464 8.14 -11.51 -9.60
N PRO A 465 9.47 -11.52 -9.72
CA PRO A 465 10.15 -11.50 -11.03
C PRO A 465 10.15 -12.86 -11.75
N ASP A 466 9.88 -13.94 -11.04
CA ASP A 466 10.19 -15.32 -11.39
C ASP A 466 9.11 -16.34 -10.95
N LYS A 467 7.93 -15.91 -10.50
CA LYS A 467 6.80 -16.81 -10.15
C LYS A 467 5.53 -16.48 -10.94
N PRO A 468 4.71 -17.47 -11.31
CA PRO A 468 3.41 -17.21 -11.90
C PRO A 468 2.46 -16.55 -10.91
N GLN A 469 1.49 -15.79 -11.43
CA GLN A 469 0.42 -15.15 -10.67
C GLN A 469 -0.91 -15.85 -10.97
N VAL A 470 -1.74 -16.05 -9.95
CA VAL A 470 -3.12 -16.53 -10.12
C VAL A 470 -4.04 -15.38 -10.50
N ILE A 471 -4.94 -15.63 -11.44
CA ILE A 471 -6.06 -14.75 -11.80
C ILE A 471 -7.35 -15.52 -11.51
N PHE A 472 -8.08 -15.10 -10.49
CA PHE A 472 -9.36 -15.70 -10.12
C PHE A 472 -10.51 -14.98 -10.81
N LEU A 473 -11.45 -15.75 -11.35
CA LEU A 473 -12.65 -15.26 -12.01
C LEU A 473 -13.89 -15.87 -11.34
N SER A 474 -14.91 -15.05 -11.06
CA SER A 474 -16.25 -15.56 -10.76
C SER A 474 -16.89 -16.18 -12.01
N ASN A 475 -17.88 -17.06 -11.83
CA ASN A 475 -18.65 -17.63 -12.94
C ASN A 475 -19.24 -16.55 -13.87
N LYS A 476 -19.72 -15.42 -13.31
CA LYS A 476 -20.21 -14.26 -14.07
C LYS A 476 -19.11 -13.63 -14.96
N CYS A 477 -17.89 -13.52 -14.43
CA CYS A 477 -16.75 -12.96 -15.16
C CYS A 477 -16.19 -13.93 -16.20
N ASN A 478 -16.16 -15.23 -15.88
CA ASN A 478 -15.75 -16.27 -16.80
C ASN A 478 -16.58 -16.28 -18.11
N ASN A 479 -17.86 -15.92 -18.00
CA ASN A 479 -18.78 -15.79 -19.12
C ASN A 479 -18.72 -14.42 -19.85
N ASN A 480 -17.80 -13.52 -19.47
CA ASN A 480 -17.68 -12.18 -20.06
C ASN A 480 -16.23 -11.89 -20.53
N VAL A 481 -16.04 -11.75 -21.86
CA VAL A 481 -14.74 -11.44 -22.50
C VAL A 481 -14.08 -10.17 -21.97
N GLY A 482 -14.86 -9.11 -21.76
CA GLY A 482 -14.39 -7.84 -21.21
C GLY A 482 -13.92 -7.93 -19.77
N CYS A 483 -14.52 -8.82 -18.98
CA CYS A 483 -14.10 -9.11 -17.63
C CYS A 483 -12.75 -9.86 -17.62
N HIS A 484 -12.58 -10.89 -18.46
CA HIS A 484 -11.26 -11.52 -18.70
C HIS A 484 -10.22 -10.45 -19.08
N LEU A 485 -10.54 -9.60 -20.06
CA LEU A 485 -9.65 -8.52 -20.54
C LEU A 485 -9.21 -7.59 -19.40
N ARG A 486 -10.17 -7.09 -18.60
CA ARG A 486 -9.92 -6.25 -17.42
C ARG A 486 -8.97 -6.94 -16.43
N GLN A 487 -9.25 -8.20 -16.08
CA GLN A 487 -8.40 -8.95 -15.12
C GLN A 487 -6.99 -9.17 -15.66
N THR A 488 -6.83 -9.53 -16.93
CA THR A 488 -5.50 -9.74 -17.51
C THR A 488 -4.67 -8.45 -17.53
N VAL A 489 -5.23 -7.31 -17.95
CA VAL A 489 -4.44 -6.06 -18.01
C VAL A 489 -4.09 -5.47 -16.64
N LEU A 490 -4.96 -5.65 -15.64
CA LEU A 490 -4.59 -5.37 -14.24
C LEU A 490 -3.41 -6.26 -13.81
N SER A 491 -3.45 -7.56 -14.12
CA SER A 491 -2.38 -8.51 -13.81
C SER A 491 -1.05 -8.22 -14.51
N ILE A 492 -1.09 -7.64 -15.72
CA ILE A 492 0.10 -7.12 -16.41
C ILE A 492 0.65 -5.88 -15.70
N GLY A 493 -0.22 -5.02 -15.17
CA GLY A 493 0.12 -3.89 -14.32
C GLY A 493 -0.57 -2.57 -14.62
N LEU A 494 -1.66 -2.55 -15.41
CA LEU A 494 -2.55 -1.38 -15.44
C LEU A 494 -3.13 -1.14 -14.04
N LEU A 495 -3.46 0.12 -13.79
CA LEU A 495 -4.09 0.60 -12.56
C LEU A 495 -5.58 0.85 -12.82
N TYR A 496 -6.43 0.64 -11.82
CA TYR A 496 -7.79 1.19 -11.84
C TYR A 496 -7.78 2.73 -11.91
N GLN A 497 -8.64 3.32 -12.74
CA GLN A 497 -8.68 4.79 -12.85
C GLN A 497 -8.98 5.45 -11.49
N PHE A 498 -9.83 4.84 -10.66
CA PHE A 498 -10.16 5.33 -9.31
C PHE A 498 -9.05 5.17 -8.25
N ASN A 499 -7.88 4.62 -8.59
CA ASN A 499 -6.71 4.62 -7.69
C ASN A 499 -5.59 5.59 -8.15
N ARG A 500 -5.84 6.40 -9.19
CA ARG A 500 -4.85 7.36 -9.73
C ARG A 500 -4.57 8.52 -8.77
N PRO A 501 -3.33 9.07 -8.76
CA PRO A 501 -2.92 10.24 -7.96
C PRO A 501 -3.59 11.56 -8.37
N ASP A 502 -4.39 11.57 -9.43
CA ASP A 502 -5.15 12.72 -9.92
C ASP A 502 -6.67 12.50 -9.94
N ARG A 503 -7.16 11.35 -9.45
CA ARG A 503 -8.57 10.92 -9.57
C ARG A 503 -9.56 11.95 -9.02
N ASP A 504 -9.23 12.61 -7.92
CA ASP A 504 -10.16 13.47 -7.17
C ASP A 504 -10.42 14.79 -7.90
N ASN A 505 -9.77 15.02 -9.05
CA ASN A 505 -10.12 16.08 -10.00
C ASN A 505 -11.27 15.68 -10.95
N PHE A 506 -11.58 14.38 -11.05
CA PHE A 506 -12.46 13.80 -12.07
C PHE A 506 -13.67 13.06 -11.48
N ILE A 507 -13.48 12.38 -10.36
CA ILE A 507 -14.51 11.62 -9.63
C ILE A 507 -14.58 12.05 -8.16
N ASN A 508 -15.74 11.83 -7.55
CA ASN A 508 -15.96 11.79 -6.12
C ASN A 508 -16.32 10.34 -5.75
N ILE A 509 -15.79 9.83 -4.63
CA ILE A 509 -16.11 8.50 -4.12
C ILE A 509 -16.94 8.68 -2.84
N ASN A 510 -18.14 8.10 -2.81
CA ASN A 510 -18.99 8.09 -1.62
C ASN A 510 -18.97 6.70 -0.98
N VAL A 511 -18.06 6.54 -0.02
CA VAL A 511 -17.80 5.29 0.68
C VAL A 511 -18.98 4.83 1.56
N SER A 512 -19.85 5.74 2.00
CA SER A 512 -21.07 5.39 2.76
C SER A 512 -22.11 4.60 1.94
N ASN A 513 -22.06 4.71 0.61
CA ASN A 513 -22.87 3.90 -0.30
C ASN A 513 -22.24 2.54 -0.62
N ALA A 514 -21.03 2.25 -0.13
CA ALA A 514 -20.33 1.01 -0.42
C ALA A 514 -20.48 -0.02 0.69
N TYR A 515 -20.43 -1.31 0.33
CA TYR A 515 -20.20 -2.41 1.27
C TYR A 515 -18.75 -2.36 1.78
N TRP A 516 -18.47 -1.41 2.68
CA TRP A 516 -17.16 -1.03 3.19
C TRP A 516 -16.35 -2.22 3.72
N TRP A 517 -16.96 -3.00 4.62
CA TRP A 517 -16.35 -4.11 5.34
C TRP A 517 -16.09 -5.33 4.44
N VAL A 518 -17.03 -5.64 3.55
CA VAL A 518 -17.04 -6.89 2.76
C VAL A 518 -16.07 -6.84 1.59
N TYR A 519 -15.93 -5.70 0.89
CA TYR A 519 -15.18 -5.64 -0.38
C TYR A 519 -13.94 -4.74 -0.37
N GLY A 520 -13.49 -4.29 0.80
CA GLY A 520 -12.28 -3.50 0.97
C GLY A 520 -12.50 -2.01 0.67
N GLY A 521 -13.22 -1.33 1.55
CA GLY A 521 -13.44 0.11 1.48
C GLY A 521 -12.16 0.95 1.36
N GLU A 522 -11.10 0.55 2.06
CA GLU A 522 -9.75 1.12 1.94
C GLU A 522 -9.25 1.20 0.49
N ILE A 523 -9.71 0.32 -0.40
CA ILE A 523 -9.28 0.26 -1.80
C ILE A 523 -9.98 1.33 -2.64
N LEU A 524 -11.25 1.61 -2.33
CA LEU A 524 -11.95 2.75 -2.92
C LEU A 524 -11.27 4.06 -2.51
N GLU A 525 -10.80 4.16 -1.26
CA GLU A 525 -10.06 5.32 -0.79
C GLU A 525 -8.60 5.37 -1.24
N SER A 526 -7.95 4.24 -1.53
CA SER A 526 -6.51 4.20 -1.79
C SER A 526 -6.08 4.97 -3.03
N ILE A 527 -5.11 5.87 -2.84
CA ILE A 527 -4.44 6.61 -3.90
C ILE A 527 -2.98 6.16 -3.91
N PHE A 528 -2.52 5.62 -5.04
CA PHE A 528 -1.09 5.35 -5.20
C PHE A 528 -0.31 6.65 -5.40
N SER A 529 0.87 6.74 -4.81
CA SER A 529 1.70 7.93 -4.91
C SER A 529 2.16 8.17 -6.36
N LYS A 530 2.48 9.43 -6.67
CA LYS A 530 3.08 9.82 -7.96
C LYS A 530 4.43 9.12 -8.22
N ASP A 531 5.02 8.50 -7.21
CA ASP A 531 6.26 7.74 -7.31
C ASP A 531 6.06 6.28 -7.75
N GLU A 532 4.93 5.63 -7.51
CA GLU A 532 4.78 4.16 -7.62
C GLU A 532 4.45 3.63 -9.03
N ILE A 533 3.89 4.48 -9.88
CA ILE A 533 3.17 4.11 -11.11
C ILE A 533 3.79 4.88 -12.32
N ASN A 534 3.63 4.59 -13.66
CA ASN A 534 3.93 5.48 -14.86
C ASN A 534 2.78 5.85 -15.90
N LEU A 535 2.36 7.13 -16.03
CA LEU A 535 1.15 7.66 -16.72
C LEU A 535 1.44 7.99 -18.18
N TYR A 536 2.72 8.22 -18.54
CA TYR A 536 3.12 8.54 -19.92
C TYR A 536 2.28 9.66 -20.56
N ASP A 537 2.05 10.73 -19.78
CA ASP A 537 1.24 11.90 -20.14
C ASP A 537 -0.20 11.59 -20.61
N THR A 538 -0.77 10.48 -20.12
CA THR A 538 -2.20 10.16 -20.25
C THR A 538 -3.04 10.84 -19.18
N SER A 539 -4.16 11.44 -19.58
CA SER A 539 -5.14 11.97 -18.64
C SER A 539 -6.04 10.87 -18.07
N TYR A 540 -6.82 11.19 -17.04
CA TYR A 540 -7.85 10.29 -16.48
C TYR A 540 -8.87 9.92 -17.56
N ASP A 541 -9.09 8.62 -17.78
CA ASP A 541 -9.88 8.13 -18.91
C ASP A 541 -11.13 7.36 -18.45
N PHE A 542 -12.29 8.00 -18.53
CA PHE A 542 -13.57 7.40 -18.16
C PHE A 542 -13.98 6.21 -19.08
N GLY A 543 -13.39 6.11 -20.27
CA GLY A 543 -13.57 4.99 -21.19
C GLY A 543 -12.51 3.89 -21.05
N SER A 544 -11.61 3.98 -20.07
CA SER A 544 -10.63 2.93 -19.77
C SER A 544 -11.31 1.62 -19.40
N ILE A 545 -10.74 0.49 -19.83
CA ILE A 545 -11.17 -0.86 -19.41
C ILE A 545 -11.05 -1.06 -17.89
N THR A 546 -10.25 -0.24 -17.20
CA THR A 546 -10.07 -0.23 -15.74
C THR A 546 -10.86 0.88 -15.03
N GLN A 547 -11.76 1.58 -15.73
CA GLN A 547 -12.77 2.42 -15.09
C GLN A 547 -13.95 1.53 -14.65
N LEU A 548 -14.16 1.40 -13.34
CA LEU A 548 -15.34 0.72 -12.79
C LEU A 548 -16.61 1.51 -13.08
N ASN A 549 -17.76 0.82 -13.08
CA ASN A 549 -19.05 1.48 -13.20
C ASN A 549 -19.40 2.24 -11.90
N GLY A 550 -20.29 3.23 -11.97
CA GLY A 550 -20.58 4.09 -10.82
C GLY A 550 -21.27 3.42 -9.63
N TYR A 551 -21.86 2.23 -9.83
CA TYR A 551 -22.60 1.45 -8.84
C TYR A 551 -21.80 0.25 -8.30
N GLU A 552 -20.56 0.03 -8.77
CA GLU A 552 -19.72 -1.06 -8.30
C GLU A 552 -19.44 -0.89 -6.80
N TYR A 553 -19.57 -1.99 -6.04
CA TYR A 553 -19.55 -2.04 -4.56
C TYR A 553 -20.75 -1.43 -3.81
N SER A 554 -21.79 -0.94 -4.51
CA SER A 554 -22.96 -0.31 -3.86
C SER A 554 -23.70 -1.25 -2.90
N ASN A 555 -24.03 -0.76 -1.70
CA ASN A 555 -24.82 -1.47 -0.67
C ASN A 555 -26.31 -1.08 -0.64
N ASN A 556 -26.67 -0.02 -1.35
CA ASN A 556 -27.98 0.65 -1.25
C ASN A 556 -28.51 1.13 -2.61
N SER A 557 -27.95 0.56 -3.70
CA SER A 557 -28.20 0.94 -5.10
C SER A 557 -27.88 2.40 -5.46
N LYS A 558 -27.25 3.19 -4.58
CA LYS A 558 -26.77 4.54 -4.88
C LYS A 558 -25.35 4.49 -5.45
N LEU A 559 -24.97 5.56 -6.16
CA LEU A 559 -23.63 5.69 -6.76
C LEU A 559 -22.53 5.72 -5.70
N VAL A 560 -21.55 4.84 -5.84
CA VAL A 560 -20.30 4.85 -5.07
C VAL A 560 -19.28 5.74 -5.77
N ILE A 561 -19.12 5.63 -7.09
CA ILE A 561 -18.20 6.46 -7.87
C ILE A 561 -19.02 7.42 -8.74
N LYS A 562 -18.95 8.72 -8.43
CA LYS A 562 -19.69 9.78 -9.13
C LYS A 562 -18.72 10.68 -9.92
N PRO A 563 -18.85 10.80 -11.26
CA PRO A 563 -18.03 11.74 -12.02
C PRO A 563 -18.45 13.18 -11.72
N LYS A 564 -17.47 14.11 -11.68
CA LYS A 564 -17.74 15.54 -11.42
C LYS A 564 -18.53 16.22 -12.55
N ILE A 565 -18.34 15.78 -13.79
CA ILE A 565 -19.19 16.12 -14.94
C ILE A 565 -20.18 14.95 -15.10
N PRO A 566 -21.47 15.12 -14.75
CA PRO A 566 -22.42 14.00 -14.63
C PRO A 566 -22.60 13.17 -15.91
N GLN A 567 -22.38 13.78 -17.07
CA GLN A 567 -22.53 13.16 -18.39
C GLN A 567 -21.58 11.97 -18.62
N TYR A 568 -20.43 11.90 -17.93
CA TYR A 568 -19.54 10.74 -18.01
C TYR A 568 -20.09 9.49 -17.29
N LYS A 569 -21.15 9.61 -16.48
CA LYS A 569 -21.73 8.48 -15.71
C LYS A 569 -22.04 7.29 -16.61
N ASN A 570 -22.64 7.56 -17.76
CA ASN A 570 -23.11 6.53 -18.69
C ASN A 570 -21.97 5.96 -19.57
N MET A 571 -20.72 6.38 -19.40
CA MET A 571 -19.54 5.82 -20.07
C MET A 571 -18.75 4.84 -19.18
N MET A 572 -18.82 5.06 -17.87
CA MET A 572 -18.02 4.33 -16.88
C MET A 572 -18.42 2.85 -16.82
N GLY A 573 -17.43 1.96 -16.71
CA GLY A 573 -17.65 0.53 -16.58
C GLY A 573 -17.51 -0.29 -17.85
N GLN A 574 -17.22 0.34 -19.01
CA GLN A 574 -17.12 -0.34 -20.31
C GLN A 574 -16.18 -1.55 -20.29
N ASP A 575 -16.58 -2.58 -21.03
CA ASP A 575 -15.92 -3.89 -21.10
C ASP A 575 -15.73 -4.37 -22.56
N TYR A 576 -15.83 -3.48 -23.55
CA TYR A 576 -15.78 -3.82 -24.98
C TYR A 576 -14.36 -4.08 -25.50
N LYS A 577 -13.41 -3.20 -25.14
CA LYS A 577 -12.00 -3.24 -25.60
C LYS A 577 -11.12 -2.34 -24.71
N LEU A 578 -9.82 -2.35 -24.94
CA LEU A 578 -8.89 -1.36 -24.38
C LEU A 578 -9.21 0.05 -24.92
N SER A 579 -9.09 1.09 -24.09
CA SER A 579 -9.02 2.46 -24.60
C SER A 579 -7.66 2.70 -25.28
N PHE A 580 -7.56 3.77 -26.07
CA PHE A 580 -6.28 4.16 -26.66
C PHE A 580 -5.21 4.40 -25.59
N ASN A 581 -5.58 5.00 -24.45
CA ASN A 581 -4.67 5.26 -23.35
C ASN A 581 -4.30 3.98 -22.57
N ASP A 582 -5.20 3.00 -22.42
CA ASP A 582 -4.85 1.70 -21.83
C ASP A 582 -3.74 1.00 -22.64
N ALA A 583 -3.91 0.92 -23.96
CA ALA A 583 -2.92 0.36 -24.88
C ALA A 583 -1.61 1.18 -24.88
N LYS A 584 -1.70 2.51 -24.82
CA LYS A 584 -0.54 3.41 -24.73
C LYS A 584 0.30 3.17 -23.48
N LEU A 585 -0.35 3.03 -22.32
CA LEU A 585 0.32 2.75 -21.04
C LEU A 585 1.09 1.42 -21.08
N LEU A 586 0.47 0.37 -21.62
CA LEU A 586 1.11 -0.95 -21.81
C LEU A 586 2.29 -0.85 -22.78
N ASN A 587 2.09 -0.24 -23.95
CA ASN A 587 3.10 -0.18 -25.01
C ASN A 587 4.32 0.66 -24.62
N LEU A 588 4.13 1.86 -24.06
CA LEU A 588 5.24 2.72 -23.64
C LEU A 588 6.01 2.17 -22.42
N LYS A 589 5.40 1.25 -21.67
CA LYS A 589 6.06 0.55 -20.56
C LYS A 589 6.82 -0.68 -21.01
N LEU A 590 6.18 -1.55 -21.80
CA LEU A 590 6.63 -2.92 -22.06
C LEU A 590 7.16 -3.15 -23.48
N CYS A 591 6.65 -2.42 -24.47
CA CYS A 591 7.01 -2.56 -25.88
C CYS A 591 8.12 -1.59 -26.34
N LYS A 592 8.67 -0.80 -25.41
CA LYS A 592 9.71 0.23 -25.65
C LYS A 592 11.01 -0.23 -26.33
N LYS A 593 11.21 -1.54 -26.49
CA LYS A 593 12.39 -2.16 -27.15
C LYS A 593 12.08 -2.78 -28.52
N ILE A 594 10.81 -2.88 -28.91
CA ILE A 594 10.42 -3.44 -30.22
C ILE A 594 10.88 -2.50 -31.34
N CYS A 595 10.67 -1.20 -31.17
CA CYS A 595 11.15 -0.18 -32.08
C CYS A 595 12.44 0.45 -31.56
N LEU A 596 13.58 0.08 -32.14
CA LEU A 596 14.90 0.59 -31.75
C LEU A 596 15.10 2.07 -32.15
N ASN A 597 14.47 2.51 -33.24
CA ASN A 597 14.55 3.88 -33.74
C ASN A 597 13.44 4.75 -33.15
N ASN A 598 13.79 5.83 -32.44
CA ASN A 598 12.83 6.75 -31.81
C ASN A 598 12.04 7.58 -32.84
N PHE A 599 10.78 7.20 -33.14
CA PHE A 599 9.90 7.94 -34.05
C PHE A 599 9.21 9.13 -33.36
N LYS A 600 9.98 10.19 -33.05
CA LYS A 600 9.60 11.28 -32.12
C LYS A 600 8.51 12.28 -32.60
N LYS A 601 7.80 12.05 -33.71
CA LYS A 601 6.95 13.08 -34.37
C LYS A 601 5.42 12.84 -34.33
N CYS A 602 4.92 12.04 -33.40
CA CYS A 602 3.48 11.81 -33.26
C CYS A 602 2.72 13.05 -32.75
N LYS A 603 1.71 13.50 -33.50
CA LYS A 603 0.79 14.58 -33.10
C LYS A 603 -0.42 14.03 -32.35
N ASN A 604 -1.21 14.92 -31.75
CA ASN A 604 -2.49 14.60 -31.10
C ASN A 604 -2.36 13.43 -30.11
N ASN A 605 -1.32 13.44 -29.27
CA ASN A 605 -1.04 12.42 -28.24
C ASN A 605 -0.83 10.98 -28.73
N GLY A 606 -0.67 10.78 -30.05
CA GLY A 606 -0.24 9.52 -30.65
C GLY A 606 1.11 9.03 -30.14
N TYR A 607 1.43 7.76 -30.39
CA TYR A 607 2.73 7.16 -30.04
C TYR A 607 3.22 6.22 -31.14
N GLN A 608 4.51 5.89 -31.17
CA GLN A 608 5.07 4.97 -32.17
C GLN A 608 4.40 3.59 -32.07
N ASP A 609 3.89 3.07 -33.19
CA ASP A 609 3.18 1.80 -33.20
C ASP A 609 4.18 0.64 -33.04
N PRO A 610 4.07 -0.22 -32.00
CA PRO A 610 4.98 -1.35 -31.84
C PRO A 610 4.82 -2.42 -32.94
N HIS A 611 3.70 -2.43 -33.67
CA HIS A 611 3.51 -3.30 -34.84
C HIS A 611 3.97 -2.66 -36.15
N ASN A 612 4.25 -1.35 -36.17
CA ASN A 612 4.81 -0.67 -37.32
C ASN A 612 5.64 0.56 -36.88
N CYS A 613 6.93 0.32 -36.65
CA CYS A 613 7.85 1.33 -36.13
C CYS A 613 8.02 2.58 -37.00
N TYR A 614 7.52 2.59 -38.24
CA TYR A 614 7.58 3.72 -39.17
C TYR A 614 6.32 4.59 -39.15
N LYS A 615 5.37 4.32 -38.25
CA LYS A 615 4.09 5.04 -38.14
C LYS A 615 3.68 5.26 -36.67
N CYS A 616 2.90 6.30 -36.43
CA CYS A 616 2.22 6.49 -35.15
C CYS A 616 0.90 5.71 -35.10
N ARG A 617 0.65 5.07 -33.96
CA ARG A 617 -0.67 4.63 -33.54
C ARG A 617 -1.47 5.86 -33.07
N CYS A 618 -2.67 6.04 -33.60
CA CYS A 618 -3.44 7.27 -33.46
C CYS A 618 -4.69 7.09 -32.58
N PRO A 619 -5.08 8.11 -31.79
CA PRO A 619 -6.36 8.08 -31.08
C PRO A 619 -7.54 8.05 -32.04
N ASN A 620 -8.72 7.68 -31.52
CA ASN A 620 -9.95 7.67 -32.31
C ASN A 620 -10.19 9.05 -32.98
N GLY A 621 -10.61 9.01 -34.25
CA GLY A 621 -10.82 10.19 -35.08
C GLY A 621 -9.57 10.77 -35.76
N TYR A 622 -8.35 10.35 -35.41
CA TYR A 622 -7.10 10.81 -36.03
C TYR A 622 -6.46 9.75 -36.94
N THR A 623 -5.73 10.19 -37.96
CA THR A 623 -5.08 9.32 -38.96
C THR A 623 -3.84 9.99 -39.61
N GLY A 624 -3.22 9.30 -40.56
CA GLY A 624 -1.94 9.68 -41.19
C GLY A 624 -0.72 9.12 -40.46
N LYS A 625 0.46 9.23 -41.09
CA LYS A 625 1.74 8.70 -40.57
C LYS A 625 2.10 9.23 -39.18
N TYR A 626 1.68 10.45 -38.86
CA TYR A 626 1.98 11.18 -37.63
C TYR A 626 0.73 11.56 -36.82
N CYS A 627 -0.43 10.94 -37.10
CA CYS A 627 -1.73 11.29 -36.51
C CYS A 627 -2.16 12.74 -36.75
N GLN A 628 -1.70 13.34 -37.86
CA GLN A 628 -1.89 14.74 -38.19
C GLN A 628 -3.20 15.04 -38.93
N ASN A 629 -3.86 14.02 -39.48
CA ASN A 629 -5.09 14.13 -40.25
C ASN A 629 -6.30 13.70 -39.42
N ILE A 630 -7.50 14.15 -39.81
CA ILE A 630 -8.77 13.69 -39.25
C ILE A 630 -9.31 12.54 -40.12
N LYS A 631 -9.98 11.56 -39.51
CA LYS A 631 -10.64 10.44 -40.20
C LYS A 631 -11.69 10.98 -41.19
N LYS A 632 -11.77 10.37 -42.38
CA LYS A 632 -12.74 10.77 -43.41
C LYS A 632 -14.17 10.66 -42.86
N SER A 633 -15.03 11.58 -43.28
CA SER A 633 -16.47 11.60 -42.97
C SER A 633 -17.27 11.13 -44.19
N ASN A 634 -18.56 10.81 -44.02
CA ASN A 634 -19.47 10.72 -45.16
C ASN A 634 -19.55 12.08 -45.90
N THR A 635 -19.83 12.03 -47.20
CA THR A 635 -19.93 13.22 -48.08
C THR A 635 -20.99 14.22 -47.61
N LYS A 636 -22.11 13.72 -47.05
CA LYS A 636 -23.23 14.52 -46.53
C LYS A 636 -22.91 15.35 -45.28
N CYS A 637 -21.73 15.21 -44.68
CA CYS A 637 -21.38 15.91 -43.44
C CYS A 637 -21.03 17.40 -43.62
N GLY A 638 -20.98 17.95 -44.84
CA GLY A 638 -20.68 19.37 -45.08
C GLY A 638 -19.22 19.74 -44.79
N LYS A 639 -18.97 20.89 -44.14
CA LYS A 639 -17.61 21.39 -43.85
C LYS A 639 -17.03 20.79 -42.56
N GLN A 640 -16.01 19.94 -42.67
CA GLN A 640 -15.40 19.26 -41.51
C GLN A 640 -14.40 20.10 -40.73
N LYS A 641 -13.67 21.02 -41.39
CA LYS A 641 -12.70 21.91 -40.74
C LYS A 641 -13.39 23.25 -40.44
N LEU A 642 -13.63 23.51 -39.16
CA LEU A 642 -14.36 24.68 -38.68
C LEU A 642 -13.42 25.61 -37.90
N SER A 643 -13.66 26.92 -38.02
CA SER A 643 -12.96 27.94 -37.22
C SER A 643 -13.95 28.53 -36.23
N ALA A 644 -13.59 28.56 -34.95
CA ALA A 644 -14.38 29.17 -33.87
C ALA A 644 -14.01 30.64 -33.72
N GLN A 645 -15.02 31.50 -33.82
CA GLN A 645 -14.96 32.96 -33.68
C GLN A 645 -15.43 33.40 -32.29
N LYS A 646 -15.25 34.68 -31.94
CA LYS A 646 -15.77 35.25 -30.68
C LYS A 646 -17.31 35.20 -30.59
N TYR A 647 -18.01 35.24 -31.73
CA TYR A 647 -19.46 35.11 -31.80
C TYR A 647 -19.90 33.63 -31.87
N ILE A 648 -21.15 33.38 -31.51
CA ILE A 648 -21.74 32.04 -31.49
C ILE A 648 -21.95 31.51 -32.92
N GLN A 649 -21.40 30.33 -33.21
CA GLN A 649 -21.65 29.58 -34.43
C GLN A 649 -22.44 28.30 -34.11
N THR A 650 -23.21 27.79 -35.07
CA THR A 650 -24.02 26.56 -34.89
C THR A 650 -23.58 25.47 -35.87
N LEU A 651 -23.41 24.26 -35.35
CA LEU A 651 -23.18 23.03 -36.09
C LEU A 651 -24.38 22.10 -35.90
N LYS A 652 -24.97 21.61 -36.99
CA LYS A 652 -26.08 20.66 -36.97
C LYS A 652 -25.91 19.59 -38.05
N ILE A 653 -26.31 18.36 -37.76
CA ILE A 653 -26.43 17.26 -38.72
C ILE A 653 -27.55 16.32 -38.28
N SER A 654 -28.15 15.63 -39.24
CA SER A 654 -29.22 14.63 -39.01
C SER A 654 -29.01 13.38 -39.86
N GLY A 655 -29.71 12.31 -39.51
CA GLY A 655 -29.72 11.04 -40.24
C GLY A 655 -28.55 10.11 -39.95
N SER A 656 -28.55 9.00 -40.70
CA SER A 656 -27.54 7.95 -40.65
C SER A 656 -26.24 8.40 -41.34
N ASN A 657 -25.35 9.04 -40.59
CA ASN A 657 -24.08 9.57 -41.07
C ASN A 657 -22.97 9.39 -40.02
N ILE A 658 -21.75 9.12 -40.49
CA ILE A 658 -20.51 9.14 -39.71
C ILE A 658 -19.75 10.41 -40.06
N CYS A 659 -19.72 11.38 -39.13
CA CYS A 659 -19.16 12.70 -39.35
C CYS A 659 -18.07 13.04 -38.32
N ASN A 660 -16.96 13.60 -38.78
CA ASN A 660 -15.84 14.06 -37.95
C ASN A 660 -15.63 15.56 -38.20
N TYR A 661 -15.92 16.40 -37.20
CA TYR A 661 -15.78 17.85 -37.25
C TYR A 661 -14.64 18.31 -36.36
N PHE A 662 -13.64 18.97 -36.95
CA PHE A 662 -12.50 19.53 -36.24
C PHE A 662 -12.64 21.05 -36.16
N ILE A 663 -12.91 21.54 -34.95
CA ILE A 663 -13.06 22.96 -34.64
C ILE A 663 -11.72 23.48 -34.09
N LYS A 664 -11.24 24.61 -34.63
CA LYS A 664 -10.02 25.29 -34.17
C LYS A 664 -10.26 26.78 -33.92
N SER A 665 -9.71 27.31 -32.83
CA SER A 665 -9.65 28.76 -32.53
C SER A 665 -8.21 29.28 -32.54
N LYS A 666 -8.01 30.58 -32.22
CA LYS A 666 -6.65 31.17 -32.13
C LYS A 666 -5.81 30.45 -31.07
N ILE A 667 -4.49 30.35 -31.29
CA ILE A 667 -3.59 29.70 -30.32
C ILE A 667 -3.66 30.46 -28.98
N GLY A 668 -3.66 29.73 -27.85
CA GLY A 668 -3.80 30.30 -26.50
C GLY A 668 -5.24 30.50 -26.04
N THR A 669 -6.24 30.40 -26.92
CA THR A 669 -7.66 30.52 -26.59
C THR A 669 -8.30 29.17 -26.30
N LYS A 670 -9.53 29.17 -25.78
CA LYS A 670 -10.36 27.95 -25.60
C LYS A 670 -11.59 28.01 -26.50
N ILE A 671 -12.37 26.93 -26.49
CA ILE A 671 -13.63 26.81 -27.23
C ILE A 671 -14.73 26.43 -26.24
N LYS A 672 -15.74 27.28 -26.11
CA LYS A 672 -16.99 26.95 -25.43
C LYS A 672 -17.85 26.12 -26.38
N ILE A 673 -18.38 25.02 -25.88
CA ILE A 673 -19.29 24.10 -26.56
C ILE A 673 -20.60 24.09 -25.79
N THR A 674 -21.72 24.23 -26.48
CA THR A 674 -23.06 24.06 -25.91
C THR A 674 -23.86 23.13 -26.81
N LEU A 675 -24.01 21.87 -26.41
CA LEU A 675 -24.86 20.89 -27.07
C LEU A 675 -26.32 21.20 -26.73
N ILE A 676 -27.09 21.64 -27.72
CA ILE A 676 -28.49 22.05 -27.58
C ILE A 676 -29.39 20.83 -27.61
N SER A 677 -29.21 19.95 -28.59
CA SER A 677 -29.89 18.66 -28.67
C SER A 677 -28.98 17.57 -29.23
N LEU A 678 -29.23 16.34 -28.81
CA LEU A 678 -28.66 15.12 -29.35
C LEU A 678 -29.74 14.04 -29.28
N ASN A 679 -29.86 13.27 -30.36
CA ASN A 679 -30.62 12.03 -30.43
C ASN A 679 -29.78 11.00 -31.17
N THR A 680 -29.31 9.97 -30.47
CA THR A 680 -28.66 8.79 -31.02
C THR A 680 -29.26 7.54 -30.38
N LYS A 681 -28.80 6.35 -30.78
CA LYS A 681 -29.17 5.09 -30.15
C LYS A 681 -28.74 5.10 -28.69
N GLU A 682 -29.61 4.65 -27.80
CA GLU A 682 -29.31 4.53 -26.38
C GLU A 682 -28.48 3.27 -26.13
N ILE A 683 -27.28 3.45 -25.59
CA ILE A 683 -26.30 2.39 -25.31
C ILE A 683 -25.60 2.76 -24.01
N ILE A 684 -25.59 1.84 -23.05
CA ILE A 684 -24.90 1.98 -21.76
C ILE A 684 -24.08 0.71 -21.51
N PRO A 685 -22.77 0.79 -21.27
CA PRO A 685 -21.95 2.01 -21.28
C PRO A 685 -21.72 2.55 -22.70
N CYS A 686 -21.82 3.87 -22.87
CA CYS A 686 -21.58 4.55 -24.14
C CYS A 686 -20.08 4.76 -24.38
N PHE A 687 -19.61 4.46 -25.60
CA PHE A 687 -18.18 4.46 -25.92
C PHE A 687 -17.87 4.97 -27.34
N GLU A 688 -16.59 4.94 -27.73
CA GLU A 688 -16.11 5.43 -29.03
C GLU A 688 -16.88 4.81 -30.21
N ASN A 689 -17.26 5.65 -31.18
CA ASN A 689 -18.00 5.27 -32.41
C ASN A 689 -19.48 4.82 -32.22
N MET A 690 -20.05 4.90 -31.01
CA MET A 690 -21.44 4.48 -30.74
C MET A 690 -22.50 5.61 -30.85
N GLY A 691 -22.06 6.86 -30.80
CA GLY A 691 -22.95 8.03 -30.77
C GLY A 691 -22.20 9.31 -31.07
N LEU A 692 -22.37 10.33 -30.22
CA LEU A 692 -21.59 11.57 -30.28
C LEU A 692 -20.40 11.48 -29.31
N GLU A 693 -19.17 11.60 -29.80
CA GLU A 693 -17.96 11.76 -28.98
C GLU A 693 -17.40 13.18 -29.14
N ILE A 694 -17.20 13.88 -28.01
CA ILE A 694 -16.58 15.21 -27.98
C ILE A 694 -15.20 15.11 -27.33
N LYS A 695 -14.12 15.10 -28.12
CA LYS A 695 -12.73 15.20 -27.63
C LYS A 695 -12.36 16.69 -27.47
N TYR A 696 -12.73 17.27 -26.32
CA TYR A 696 -12.44 18.67 -25.94
C TYR A 696 -11.21 18.84 -25.02
N ARG A 697 -10.69 17.74 -24.48
CA ARG A 697 -9.58 17.73 -23.51
C ARG A 697 -8.22 17.85 -24.18
N LEU A 698 -7.19 18.21 -23.42
CA LEU A 698 -5.83 18.43 -23.93
C LEU A 698 -5.20 17.14 -24.47
N ASP A 699 -5.34 16.04 -23.72
CA ASP A 699 -4.89 14.72 -24.16
C ASP A 699 -5.90 14.10 -25.13
N LYS A 700 -5.65 14.26 -26.43
CA LYS A 700 -6.51 13.69 -27.50
C LYS A 700 -6.48 12.16 -27.52
N GLY A 701 -5.57 11.52 -26.76
CA GLY A 701 -5.51 10.08 -26.52
C GLY A 701 -6.58 9.56 -25.55
N THR A 702 -7.12 10.41 -24.69
CA THR A 702 -8.22 10.05 -23.79
C THR A 702 -9.52 9.86 -24.58
N THR A 703 -10.40 8.97 -24.13
CA THR A 703 -11.81 8.93 -24.59
C THR A 703 -12.47 10.29 -24.36
N GLY A 704 -13.15 10.84 -25.37
CA GLY A 704 -13.90 12.10 -25.24
C GLY A 704 -15.13 11.93 -24.35
N LEU A 705 -16.00 12.95 -24.28
CA LEU A 705 -17.34 12.72 -23.74
C LEU A 705 -18.18 12.00 -24.79
N CYS A 706 -18.46 10.72 -24.59
CA CYS A 706 -19.35 9.89 -25.41
C CYS A 706 -20.79 9.99 -24.90
N LEU A 707 -21.73 10.29 -25.80
CA LEU A 707 -23.15 10.46 -25.53
C LEU A 707 -23.98 9.59 -26.49
N CYS A 708 -24.74 8.66 -25.91
CA CYS A 708 -25.60 7.69 -26.60
C CYS A 708 -27.02 7.82 -26.02
N GLY A 709 -28.02 8.10 -26.85
CA GLY A 709 -29.39 8.39 -26.44
C GLY A 709 -29.78 9.86 -26.64
N LYS A 710 -30.69 10.36 -25.80
CA LYS A 710 -31.23 11.73 -25.87
C LYS A 710 -30.58 12.64 -24.83
N TYR A 711 -29.98 13.76 -25.26
CA TYR A 711 -29.42 14.77 -24.36
C TYR A 711 -29.77 16.19 -24.83
N LYS A 712 -29.84 17.13 -23.88
CA LYS A 712 -30.07 18.57 -24.12
C LYS A 712 -29.19 19.40 -23.18
N ASN A 713 -28.89 20.63 -23.60
CA ASN A 713 -28.28 21.70 -22.79
C ASN A 713 -26.98 21.30 -22.03
N ILE A 714 -26.06 20.57 -22.68
CA ILE A 714 -24.75 20.24 -22.10
C ILE A 714 -23.74 21.31 -22.48
N GLN A 715 -23.13 21.98 -21.49
CA GLN A 715 -22.07 22.98 -21.70
C GLN A 715 -20.70 22.40 -21.31
N LEU A 716 -19.69 22.61 -22.16
CA LEU A 716 -18.30 22.22 -21.94
C LEU A 716 -17.37 23.36 -22.40
N ASN A 717 -16.22 23.50 -21.76
CA ASN A 717 -15.12 24.33 -22.24
C ASN A 717 -13.94 23.41 -22.60
N SER A 718 -13.28 23.63 -23.74
CA SER A 718 -12.08 22.87 -24.11
C SER A 718 -10.87 23.25 -23.26
N ASP A 719 -9.92 22.32 -23.14
CA ASP A 719 -8.65 22.58 -22.44
C ASP A 719 -7.70 23.46 -23.30
N ASP A 720 -7.81 23.37 -24.62
CA ASP A 720 -7.00 24.08 -25.63
C ASP A 720 -7.84 24.64 -26.79
N ASN A 721 -7.18 25.18 -27.81
CA ASN A 721 -7.81 25.80 -28.98
C ASN A 721 -8.34 24.80 -30.04
N THR A 722 -8.52 23.52 -29.70
CA THR A 722 -8.93 22.47 -30.63
C THR A 722 -9.93 21.47 -30.03
N VAL A 723 -10.99 21.18 -30.79
CA VAL A 723 -12.03 20.21 -30.44
C VAL A 723 -12.26 19.28 -31.64
N LEU A 724 -12.34 17.97 -31.40
CA LEU A 724 -12.83 17.01 -32.37
C LEU A 724 -14.19 16.46 -31.92
N ILE A 725 -15.21 16.65 -32.75
CA ILE A 725 -16.55 16.09 -32.58
C ILE A 725 -16.71 14.94 -33.57
N GLN A 726 -17.07 13.75 -33.09
CA GLN A 726 -17.34 12.58 -33.92
C GLN A 726 -18.80 12.17 -33.69
N TYR A 727 -19.60 12.09 -34.75
CA TYR A 727 -21.01 11.71 -34.69
C TYR A 727 -21.24 10.45 -35.51
N ASN A 728 -21.99 9.51 -34.94
CA ASN A 728 -22.40 8.26 -35.57
C ASN A 728 -23.92 8.14 -35.42
N GLY A 729 -24.64 8.47 -36.50
CA GLY A 729 -26.08 8.21 -36.62
C GLY A 729 -26.33 6.88 -37.32
N GLU A 730 -27.31 6.10 -36.85
CA GLU A 730 -27.78 4.86 -37.49
C GLU A 730 -29.14 5.05 -38.19
N ASN A 731 -29.98 6.00 -37.73
CA ASN A 731 -31.35 6.19 -38.22
C ASN A 731 -31.61 7.62 -38.73
N LYS A 732 -32.64 7.78 -39.59
CA LYS A 732 -33.08 9.08 -40.13
C LYS A 732 -33.35 10.13 -39.03
N ASN A 733 -33.87 9.71 -37.88
CA ASN A 733 -34.25 10.59 -36.77
C ASN A 733 -33.10 10.95 -35.82
N HIS A 734 -31.91 10.34 -35.99
CA HIS A 734 -30.74 10.70 -35.19
C HIS A 734 -30.23 12.08 -35.63
N HIS A 735 -29.76 12.89 -34.70
CA HIS A 735 -29.25 14.23 -34.98
C HIS A 735 -28.40 14.76 -33.83
N PHE A 736 -27.63 15.82 -34.09
CA PHE A 736 -27.19 16.73 -33.03
C PHE A 736 -27.25 18.19 -33.48
N ILE A 737 -27.45 19.08 -32.51
CA ILE A 737 -27.36 20.54 -32.67
C ILE A 737 -26.43 21.06 -31.58
N LEU A 738 -25.35 21.72 -31.97
CA LEU A 738 -24.29 22.18 -31.08
C LEU A 738 -23.89 23.61 -31.44
N LYS A 739 -23.83 24.49 -30.45
CA LYS A 739 -23.27 25.83 -30.57
C LYS A 739 -21.81 25.83 -30.11
N TYR A 740 -20.96 26.60 -30.78
CA TYR A 740 -19.56 26.77 -30.40
C TYR A 740 -19.10 28.22 -30.58
N GLN A 741 -18.17 28.66 -29.74
CA GLN A 741 -17.49 29.97 -29.83
C GLN A 741 -16.10 29.89 -29.21
N GLN A 742 -15.22 30.80 -29.58
CA GLN A 742 -13.94 31.03 -28.92
C GLN A 742 -14.18 31.67 -27.53
N LEU A 743 -13.35 31.29 -26.56
CA LEU A 743 -13.12 31.95 -25.28
C LEU A 743 -11.72 32.57 -25.29
#